data_AF-A0A2M8ENJ8-F1
#
_entry.id   AF-A0A2M8ENJ8-F1
#
_cell.length_a   1.000
_cell.length_b   1.000
_cell.length_c   1.000
_cell.angle_alpha   90.00
_cell.angle_beta   90.00
_cell.angle_gamma   90.00
#
_symmetry.space_group_name_H-M   'P 1'
#
loop_
_entity.id
_entity.type
_entity.pdbx_description
1 polymer ?
#
loop_
_entity_poly.entity_id
_entity_poly.type
_entity_poly.pdbx_seq_one_letter_code
_entity_poly.pdbx_strand_id
1 'polypeptide(L)'
;MSLLALKTKKINDDREIRLFLAFITAICLISILGSLVYYFSEVTTWWLILIGLITFASALSVYFLLPNESPPPFSHEKRGSSAWLAIAGILISISAWWSVILKVEILESVRTPWEIINPILIIALGIGVFLLALILNSKPHSSQSDKWITAIIFFSIVAMAATVYPLGYGFDPFIHRATVAHIAEFGTITPKPFYYIGQYALELFANKIFFLPIKFVDIWLVPFLSAILITGSAWIGLSKLKSDSKLGLLAIFLLPLDAFITTTPQSLAYVLTACLVFLSIPRLINDKSIPPWLLILIALTTIGIHPLAGIPAAIFVVLIFVRNHRWLLILVAIFGSLSLPAVFVLQASSSDLTINFSLTDLAWNQLNLGFFFANNFSTWFDGMYLIIDNLLWILIILAIIGFIVVRKMTSMTSTTSMISNHLNLFLIAAIIWIINYLILTLTLEFEFLIEYERTNYADRLLIITMIFLIPHAMIAITEISKIIKNSRALSVSFITILALAVTAQIYGAYPRHDNYARSAGFNVSEDDISVAYAIESAGKDQDFIVLANQAVSSVALQEFGFKKYYNNDIFYYPIPTGGELYNYFLEMADDEPTRETMISAMDLAGVDLGFFVVNDYWWQADVIIEHAKNQADDWFSVGAGAVTVFIYER
;
A
#
# COMPACT_ATOMS: atom_id res chain seq x y z
N MET A 1 31.38 4.75 41.04
CA MET A 1 30.00 4.56 40.54
C MET A 1 29.77 5.02 39.09
N SER A 2 30.75 5.58 38.36
CA SER A 2 30.54 6.16 37.01
C SER A 2 30.96 5.30 35.81
N LEU A 3 31.61 4.14 36.00
CA LEU A 3 32.02 3.25 34.89
C LEU A 3 31.02 2.13 34.58
N LEU A 4 30.24 1.67 35.58
CA LEU A 4 29.19 0.66 35.38
C LEU A 4 27.95 1.22 34.66
N ALA A 5 27.58 2.48 34.91
CA ALA A 5 26.42 3.12 34.28
C ALA A 5 26.62 3.46 32.79
N LEU A 6 27.88 3.66 32.36
CA LEU A 6 28.23 3.84 30.94
C LEU A 6 28.24 2.51 30.16
N LYS A 7 28.57 1.39 30.83
CA LYS A 7 28.56 0.05 30.22
C LYS A 7 27.15 -0.48 30.00
N THR A 8 26.22 -0.25 30.94
CA THR A 8 24.81 -0.71 30.82
C THR A 8 24.03 0.05 29.74
N LYS A 9 24.37 1.32 29.49
CA LYS A 9 23.69 2.18 28.50
C LYS A 9 24.05 1.88 27.05
N LYS A 10 25.32 1.52 26.80
CA LYS A 10 25.82 1.12 25.47
C LYS A 10 25.23 -0.20 24.96
N ILE A 11 24.64 -1.01 25.86
CA ILE A 11 24.06 -2.33 25.55
C ILE A 11 22.61 -2.23 25.02
N ASN A 12 21.88 -1.15 25.31
CA ASN A 12 20.44 -1.07 25.04
C ASN A 12 20.09 -0.68 23.59
N ASP A 13 20.81 0.24 22.95
CA ASP A 13 20.45 0.71 21.59
C ASP A 13 20.75 -0.35 20.50
N ASP A 14 21.81 -1.15 20.69
CA ASP A 14 22.13 -2.31 19.83
C ASP A 14 21.09 -3.42 19.94
N ARG A 15 20.36 -3.49 21.06
CA ARG A 15 19.35 -4.51 21.29
C ARG A 15 18.10 -4.27 20.45
N GLU A 16 17.65 -3.02 20.36
CA GLU A 16 16.42 -2.67 19.64
C GLU A 16 16.60 -2.82 18.12
N ILE A 17 17.75 -2.41 17.57
CA ILE A 17 18.04 -2.61 16.14
C ILE A 17 18.05 -4.11 15.84
N ARG A 18 18.73 -4.93 16.66
CA ARG A 18 18.75 -6.38 16.45
C ARG A 18 17.38 -7.02 16.58
N LEU A 19 16.56 -6.57 17.53
CA LEU A 19 15.17 -7.03 17.65
C LEU A 19 14.35 -6.66 16.40
N PHE A 20 14.52 -5.45 15.89
CA PHE A 20 13.85 -5.00 14.67
C PHE A 20 14.28 -5.82 13.45
N LEU A 21 15.59 -6.05 13.28
CA LEU A 21 16.14 -6.87 12.19
C LEU A 21 15.69 -8.33 12.32
N ALA A 22 15.61 -8.86 13.54
CA ALA A 22 15.06 -10.18 13.81
C ALA A 22 13.57 -10.26 13.46
N PHE A 23 12.79 -9.22 13.78
CA PHE A 23 11.36 -9.13 13.47
C PHE A 23 11.10 -9.09 11.96
N ILE A 24 11.78 -8.22 11.21
CA ILE A 24 11.61 -8.17 9.74
C ILE A 24 12.09 -9.48 9.08
N THR A 25 13.17 -10.09 9.59
CA THR A 25 13.62 -11.42 9.13
C THR A 25 12.52 -12.45 9.35
N ALA A 26 11.84 -12.41 10.49
CA ALA A 26 10.77 -13.34 10.79
C ALA A 26 9.58 -13.20 9.85
N ILE A 27 9.14 -11.97 9.58
CA ILE A 27 8.08 -11.69 8.60
C ILE A 27 8.46 -12.22 7.21
N CYS A 28 9.67 -11.93 6.75
CA CYS A 28 10.14 -12.41 5.45
C CYS A 28 10.23 -13.94 5.36
N LEU A 29 10.69 -14.61 6.41
CA LEU A 29 10.81 -16.07 6.44
C LEU A 29 9.45 -16.76 6.50
N ILE A 30 8.50 -16.26 7.30
CA ILE A 30 7.13 -16.81 7.31
C ILE A 30 6.52 -16.71 5.92
N SER A 31 6.65 -15.55 5.29
CA SER A 31 6.15 -15.31 3.94
C SER A 31 6.75 -16.28 2.92
N ILE A 32 8.09 -16.35 2.80
CA ILE A 32 8.76 -17.21 1.82
C ILE A 32 8.54 -18.70 2.12
N LEU A 33 8.77 -19.15 3.34
CA LEU A 33 8.64 -20.57 3.68
C LEU A 33 7.17 -21.03 3.58
N GLY A 34 6.22 -20.17 3.94
CA GLY A 34 4.80 -20.44 3.75
C GLY A 34 4.41 -20.53 2.27
N SER A 35 4.94 -19.64 1.42
CA SER A 35 4.76 -19.75 -0.04
C SER A 35 5.35 -21.04 -0.59
N LEU A 36 6.54 -21.45 -0.14
CA LEU A 36 7.15 -22.73 -0.54
C LEU A 36 6.26 -23.91 -0.14
N VAL A 37 5.79 -23.95 1.11
CA VAL A 37 4.87 -25.01 1.56
C VAL A 37 3.61 -25.03 0.70
N TYR A 38 2.99 -23.89 0.43
CA TYR A 38 1.80 -23.80 -0.41
C TYR A 38 2.01 -24.38 -1.82
N TYR A 39 3.18 -24.19 -2.41
CA TYR A 39 3.47 -24.71 -3.75
C TYR A 39 3.76 -26.21 -3.77
N PHE A 40 4.50 -26.70 -2.78
CA PHE A 40 4.99 -28.08 -2.77
C PHE A 40 4.13 -29.04 -1.96
N SER A 41 3.17 -28.53 -1.18
CA SER A 41 2.33 -29.32 -0.27
C SER A 41 1.00 -28.60 -0.01
N GLU A 42 0.08 -29.30 0.66
CA GLU A 42 -1.04 -28.67 1.36
C GLU A 42 -0.53 -27.92 2.59
N VAL A 43 -1.07 -26.73 2.83
CA VAL A 43 -0.79 -25.91 4.00
C VAL A 43 -1.53 -26.49 5.20
N THR A 44 -0.77 -27.10 6.11
CA THR A 44 -1.30 -27.66 7.36
C THR A 44 -0.77 -26.89 8.56
N THR A 45 -1.46 -27.00 9.70
CA THR A 45 -1.00 -26.41 10.97
C THR A 45 0.40 -26.90 11.36
N TRP A 46 0.74 -28.16 11.07
CA TRP A 46 2.07 -28.71 11.34
C TRP A 46 3.18 -28.02 10.54
N TRP A 47 2.95 -27.77 9.26
CA TRP A 47 3.90 -27.01 8.44
C TRP A 47 4.08 -25.59 8.97
N LEU A 48 2.99 -24.93 9.36
CA LEU A 48 3.04 -23.58 9.93
C LEU A 48 3.77 -23.56 11.28
N ILE A 49 3.62 -24.57 12.14
CA ILE A 49 4.39 -24.70 13.39
C ILE A 49 5.89 -24.86 13.07
N LEU A 50 6.24 -25.71 12.12
CA LEU A 50 7.64 -25.89 11.70
C LEU A 50 8.24 -24.59 11.16
N ILE A 51 7.50 -23.88 10.31
CA ILE A 51 7.87 -22.54 9.82
C ILE A 51 8.10 -21.59 11.01
N GLY A 52 7.22 -21.62 12.01
CA GLY A 52 7.34 -20.82 13.23
C GLY A 52 8.61 -21.11 14.01
N LEU A 53 8.97 -22.39 14.17
CA LEU A 53 10.21 -22.81 14.83
C LEU A 53 11.46 -22.38 14.07
N ILE A 54 11.51 -22.60 12.75
CA ILE A 54 12.63 -22.18 11.89
C ILE A 54 12.79 -20.67 11.93
N THR A 55 11.67 -19.96 11.84
CA THR A 55 11.62 -18.50 11.91
C THR A 55 12.13 -17.99 13.26
N PHE A 56 11.65 -18.56 14.36
CA PHE A 56 12.08 -18.19 15.71
C PHE A 56 13.58 -18.43 15.91
N ALA A 57 14.10 -19.58 15.50
CA ALA A 57 15.53 -19.89 15.58
C ALA A 57 16.39 -18.94 14.72
N SER A 58 15.90 -18.59 13.53
CA SER A 58 16.56 -17.64 12.62
C SER A 58 16.55 -16.22 13.21
N ALA A 59 15.42 -15.76 13.73
CA ALA A 59 15.30 -14.47 14.41
C ALA A 59 16.22 -14.38 15.64
N LEU A 60 16.30 -15.46 16.43
CA LEU A 60 17.21 -15.58 17.56
C LEU A 60 18.69 -15.52 17.12
N SER A 61 19.01 -16.18 16.02
CA SER A 61 20.34 -16.15 15.41
C SER A 61 20.71 -14.75 14.95
N VAL A 62 19.80 -14.02 14.29
CA VAL A 62 19.98 -12.61 13.91
C VAL A 62 20.21 -11.75 15.16
N TYR A 63 19.45 -11.97 16.22
CA TYR A 63 19.56 -11.23 17.46
C TYR A 63 20.91 -11.44 18.17
N PHE A 64 21.47 -12.65 18.16
CA PHE A 64 22.73 -12.94 18.85
C PHE A 64 23.99 -12.81 17.99
N LEU A 65 23.91 -13.10 16.70
CA LEU A 65 25.09 -13.19 15.81
C LEU A 65 25.42 -11.89 15.09
N LEU A 66 24.49 -10.94 14.99
CA LEU A 66 24.82 -9.66 14.37
C LEU A 66 25.85 -8.90 15.21
N PRO A 67 26.93 -8.38 14.59
CA PRO A 67 27.99 -7.70 15.29
C PRO A 67 27.45 -6.49 16.06
N ASN A 68 27.95 -6.30 17.28
CA ASN A 68 27.74 -5.07 18.06
C ASN A 68 28.48 -3.92 17.36
N GLU A 69 27.83 -3.24 16.42
CA GLU A 69 28.31 -1.95 15.96
C GLU A 69 27.67 -0.87 16.81
N SER A 70 28.45 -0.36 17.77
CA SER A 70 28.00 0.67 18.70
C SER A 70 27.42 1.87 17.93
N PRO A 71 26.12 2.19 18.06
CA PRO A 71 25.62 3.48 17.61
C PRO A 71 26.39 4.58 18.35
N PRO A 72 26.46 5.80 17.79
CA PRO A 72 26.96 6.94 18.54
C PRO A 72 26.19 7.02 19.87
N PRO A 73 26.87 7.22 21.01
CA PRO A 73 26.24 7.15 22.31
C PRO A 73 25.10 8.18 22.38
N PHE A 74 23.86 7.70 22.50
CA PHE A 74 22.74 8.59 22.78
C PHE A 74 22.90 9.13 24.20
N SER A 75 23.09 10.43 24.33
CA SER A 75 23.02 11.09 25.62
C SER A 75 21.58 10.99 26.13
N HIS A 76 21.28 10.07 27.07
CA HIS A 76 20.13 10.25 27.98
C HIS A 76 20.37 11.53 28.82
N GLU A 77 20.16 12.66 28.20
CA GLU A 77 19.94 13.92 28.89
C GLU A 77 18.44 14.05 29.13
N LYS A 78 18.09 14.61 30.29
CA LYS A 78 16.69 14.81 30.65
C LYS A 78 16.05 15.74 29.63
N ARG A 79 14.93 15.31 29.05
CA ARG A 79 14.10 16.17 28.19
C ARG A 79 13.73 17.45 28.93
N GLY A 80 13.87 18.59 28.27
CA GLY A 80 13.38 19.86 28.77
C GLY A 80 11.85 19.84 28.93
N SER A 81 11.32 20.75 29.75
CA SER A 81 9.87 20.87 29.98
C SER A 81 9.07 21.11 28.70
N SER A 82 9.63 21.85 27.73
CA SER A 82 9.00 22.09 26.42
C SER A 82 8.78 20.82 25.60
N ALA A 83 9.71 19.85 25.68
CA ALA A 83 9.55 18.57 24.98
C ALA A 83 8.43 17.74 25.60
N TRP A 84 8.28 17.76 26.93
CA TRP A 84 7.15 17.10 27.60
C TRP A 84 5.81 17.74 27.29
N LEU A 85 5.76 19.09 27.21
CA LEU A 85 4.57 19.80 26.76
C LEU A 85 4.21 19.44 25.31
N ALA A 86 5.20 19.33 24.42
CA ALA A 86 4.97 18.89 23.05
C ALA A 86 4.46 17.44 22.98
N ILE A 87 5.01 16.51 23.77
CA ILE A 87 4.50 15.13 23.85
C ILE A 87 3.08 15.10 24.39
N ALA A 88 2.77 15.86 25.44
CA ALA A 88 1.41 15.96 25.96
C ALA A 88 0.44 16.50 24.90
N GLY A 89 0.86 17.54 24.16
CA GLY A 89 0.08 18.05 23.03
C GLY A 89 -0.12 17.02 21.92
N ILE A 90 0.89 16.22 21.59
CA ILE A 90 0.77 15.11 20.63
C ILE A 90 -0.24 14.06 21.14
N LEU A 91 -0.17 13.68 22.41
CA LEU A 91 -1.11 12.72 23.00
C LEU A 91 -2.54 13.27 22.98
N ILE A 92 -2.74 14.55 23.26
CA ILE A 92 -4.05 15.21 23.14
C ILE A 92 -4.53 15.18 21.69
N SER A 93 -3.67 15.54 20.73
CA SER A 93 -3.97 15.49 19.29
C SER A 93 -4.40 14.09 18.83
N ILE A 94 -3.64 13.06 19.19
CA ILE A 94 -3.95 11.65 18.87
C ILE A 94 -5.24 11.22 19.56
N SER A 95 -5.44 11.62 20.82
CA SER A 95 -6.66 11.29 21.56
C SER A 95 -7.90 11.96 20.94
N ALA A 96 -7.78 13.22 20.51
CA ALA A 96 -8.85 13.93 19.83
C ALA A 96 -9.25 13.23 18.52
N TRP A 97 -8.26 12.84 17.72
CA TRP A 97 -8.46 12.03 16.50
C TRP A 97 -9.22 10.73 16.81
N TRP A 98 -8.67 9.89 17.69
CA TRP A 98 -9.27 8.58 17.99
C TRP A 98 -10.61 8.68 18.74
N SER A 99 -10.87 9.76 19.48
CA SER A 99 -12.15 9.97 20.17
C SER A 99 -13.35 10.11 19.22
N VAL A 100 -13.09 10.48 17.97
CA VAL A 100 -14.08 10.56 16.89
C VAL A 100 -14.02 9.30 16.04
N ILE A 101 -12.84 8.91 15.55
CA ILE A 101 -12.68 7.77 14.63
C ILE A 101 -13.18 6.45 15.21
N LEU A 102 -12.94 6.18 16.51
CA LEU A 102 -13.40 4.92 17.14
C LEU A 102 -14.92 4.80 17.29
N LYS A 103 -15.68 5.87 17.02
CA LYS A 103 -17.15 5.88 17.13
C LYS A 103 -17.85 5.81 15.76
N VAL A 104 -17.08 5.81 14.68
CA VAL A 104 -17.61 5.81 13.33
C VAL A 104 -17.50 4.40 12.77
N GLU A 105 -18.63 3.87 12.35
CA GLU A 105 -18.74 2.61 11.61
C GLU A 105 -19.50 2.92 10.31
N ILE A 106 -18.86 2.65 9.19
CA ILE A 106 -19.41 2.87 7.85
C ILE A 106 -19.87 1.51 7.33
N LEU A 107 -21.19 1.32 7.39
CA LEU A 107 -21.88 0.08 6.98
C LEU A 107 -22.69 0.28 5.69
N GLU A 108 -22.89 1.53 5.28
CA GLU A 108 -23.57 1.92 4.05
C GLU A 108 -22.56 2.13 2.90
N SER A 109 -23.03 2.08 1.65
CA SER A 109 -22.20 2.34 0.47
C SER A 109 -21.94 3.84 0.32
N VAL A 110 -20.71 4.28 0.63
CA VAL A 110 -20.24 5.66 0.42
C VAL A 110 -19.05 5.72 -0.52
N ARG A 111 -18.84 6.87 -1.17
CA ARG A 111 -17.70 7.07 -2.08
C ARG A 111 -16.41 7.43 -1.36
N THR A 112 -16.56 8.00 -0.17
CA THR A 112 -15.45 8.53 0.62
C THR A 112 -15.81 8.51 2.09
N PRO A 113 -14.85 8.23 2.99
CA PRO A 113 -15.07 8.38 4.42
C PRO A 113 -15.40 9.84 4.82
N TRP A 114 -15.07 10.81 3.96
CA TRP A 114 -15.32 12.24 4.20
C TRP A 114 -16.79 12.65 4.09
N GLU A 115 -17.66 11.79 3.54
CA GLU A 115 -19.12 12.00 3.55
C GLU A 115 -19.69 11.83 4.98
N ILE A 116 -19.05 11.01 5.81
CA ILE A 116 -19.48 10.71 7.18
C ILE A 116 -18.60 11.43 8.20
N ILE A 117 -17.28 11.50 7.94
CA ILE A 117 -16.29 12.07 8.86
C ILE A 117 -15.93 13.48 8.40
N ASN A 118 -16.13 14.46 9.28
CA ASN A 118 -15.77 15.85 8.98
C ASN A 118 -14.24 15.98 8.75
N PRO A 119 -13.78 16.41 7.56
CA PRO A 119 -12.36 16.54 7.24
C PRO A 119 -11.58 17.47 8.18
N ILE A 120 -12.22 18.41 8.89
CA ILE A 120 -11.58 19.29 9.89
C ILE A 120 -10.82 18.48 10.95
N LEU A 121 -11.23 17.24 11.22
CA LEU A 121 -10.57 16.36 12.18
C LEU A 121 -9.08 16.12 11.86
N ILE A 122 -8.67 16.19 10.58
CA ILE A 122 -7.26 16.02 10.18
C ILE A 122 -6.33 17.06 10.81
N ILE A 123 -6.85 18.23 11.21
CA ILE A 123 -6.09 19.27 11.90
C ILE A 123 -5.50 18.75 13.22
N ALA A 124 -6.20 17.84 13.91
CA ALA A 124 -5.70 17.23 15.13
C ALA A 124 -4.37 16.49 14.88
N LEU A 125 -4.32 15.67 13.82
CA LEU A 125 -3.10 14.98 13.39
C LEU A 125 -2.06 15.95 12.84
N GLY A 126 -2.47 16.98 12.08
CA GLY A 126 -1.58 18.04 11.60
C GLY A 126 -0.84 18.77 12.74
N ILE A 127 -1.54 19.08 13.83
CA ILE A 127 -0.95 19.63 15.05
C ILE A 127 0.03 18.62 15.68
N GLY A 128 -0.33 17.34 15.73
CA GLY A 128 0.55 16.27 16.21
C GLY A 128 1.86 16.20 15.41
N VAL A 129 1.78 16.28 14.08
CA VAL A 129 2.94 16.30 13.18
C VAL A 129 3.78 17.56 13.39
N PHE A 130 3.15 18.74 13.53
CA PHE A 130 3.84 20.00 13.83
C PHE A 130 4.64 19.92 15.15
N LEU A 131 4.02 19.37 16.21
CA LEU A 131 4.69 19.19 17.49
C LEU A 131 5.82 18.15 17.42
N LEU A 132 5.62 17.05 16.68
CA LEU A 132 6.68 16.08 16.41
C LEU A 132 7.86 16.75 15.68
N ALA A 133 7.58 17.56 14.66
CA ALA A 133 8.59 18.30 13.91
C ALA A 133 9.42 19.23 14.80
N LEU A 134 8.78 19.93 15.75
CA LEU A 134 9.49 20.76 16.74
C LEU A 134 10.42 19.92 17.63
N ILE A 135 9.98 18.73 18.06
CA ILE A 135 10.83 17.81 18.84
C ILE A 135 12.01 17.34 18.00
N LEU A 136 11.78 16.88 16.77
CA LEU A 136 12.82 16.35 15.87
C LEU A 136 13.84 17.40 15.42
N ASN A 137 13.45 18.67 15.35
CA ASN A 137 14.31 19.79 14.99
C ASN A 137 15.07 20.39 16.20
N SER A 138 14.66 20.07 17.42
CA SER A 138 15.35 20.53 18.63
C SER A 138 16.75 19.90 18.75
N LYS A 139 17.67 20.55 19.50
CA LYS A 139 19.08 20.12 19.75
C LYS A 139 19.17 18.62 20.12
N PRO A 140 20.33 17.94 19.98
CA PRO A 140 20.47 16.54 19.54
C PRO A 140 20.01 15.46 20.55
N HIS A 141 19.18 15.83 21.52
CA HIS A 141 18.57 14.98 22.53
C HIS A 141 17.33 14.26 21.99
N SER A 142 17.39 13.79 20.74
CA SER A 142 16.37 12.87 20.23
C SER A 142 16.41 11.62 21.09
N SER A 143 15.28 11.27 21.68
CA SER A 143 15.18 10.08 22.53
C SER A 143 14.59 8.94 21.72
N GLN A 144 14.82 7.71 22.17
CA GLN A 144 14.19 6.52 21.59
C GLN A 144 12.66 6.63 21.54
N SER A 145 12.04 7.46 22.37
CA SER A 145 10.60 7.74 22.29
C SER A 145 10.17 8.47 21.01
N ASP A 146 11.06 9.17 20.30
CA ASP A 146 10.70 9.89 19.06
C ASP A 146 10.27 8.92 17.95
N LYS A 147 10.97 7.79 17.81
CA LYS A 147 10.62 6.76 16.82
C LYS A 147 9.21 6.21 17.09
N TRP A 148 8.86 5.98 18.35
CA TRP A 148 7.56 5.44 18.75
C TRP A 148 6.46 6.47 18.55
N ILE A 149 6.71 7.74 18.88
CA ILE A 149 5.77 8.82 18.59
C ILE A 149 5.53 8.93 17.08
N THR A 150 6.60 8.87 16.26
CA THR A 150 6.47 8.84 14.80
C THR A 150 5.67 7.63 14.32
N ALA A 151 5.93 6.44 14.85
CA ALA A 151 5.18 5.23 14.52
C ALA A 151 3.69 5.34 14.89
N ILE A 152 3.35 5.90 16.05
CA ILE A 152 1.96 6.07 16.49
C ILE A 152 1.22 7.10 15.64
N ILE A 153 1.87 8.21 15.28
CA ILE A 153 1.27 9.20 14.37
C ILE A 153 1.08 8.59 12.98
N PHE A 154 2.10 7.90 12.45
CA PHE A 154 2.01 7.22 11.16
C PHE A 154 0.89 6.19 11.15
N PHE A 155 0.80 5.35 12.19
CA PHE A 155 -0.31 4.40 12.39
C PHE A 155 -1.67 5.11 12.41
N SER A 156 -1.80 6.20 13.17
CA SER A 156 -3.06 6.94 13.25
C SER A 156 -3.51 7.51 11.90
N ILE A 157 -2.57 7.82 11.01
CA ILE A 157 -2.85 8.29 9.65
C ILE A 157 -3.32 7.14 8.76
N VAL A 158 -2.63 5.98 8.77
CA VAL A 158 -2.92 4.88 7.84
C VAL A 158 -4.02 3.91 8.33
N ALA A 159 -4.37 3.95 9.62
CA ALA A 159 -5.34 3.03 10.21
C ALA A 159 -6.80 3.48 10.13
N MET A 160 -7.11 4.64 9.54
CA MET A 160 -8.49 5.15 9.53
C MET A 160 -9.41 4.19 8.79
N ALA A 161 -9.07 3.76 7.57
CA ALA A 161 -9.89 2.84 6.79
C ALA A 161 -10.13 1.51 7.53
N ALA A 162 -9.08 0.95 8.13
CA ALA A 162 -9.16 -0.27 8.94
C ALA A 162 -10.06 -0.15 10.17
N THR A 163 -10.27 1.08 10.67
CA THR A 163 -11.12 1.33 11.83
C THR A 163 -12.56 1.58 11.43
N VAL A 164 -12.79 2.43 10.42
CA VAL A 164 -14.13 2.95 10.12
C VAL A 164 -14.90 2.07 9.15
N TYR A 165 -14.25 1.19 8.40
CA TYR A 165 -14.89 0.20 7.53
C TYR A 165 -14.80 -1.20 8.15
N PRO A 166 -15.64 -1.55 9.13
CA PRO A 166 -15.56 -2.85 9.83
C PRO A 166 -15.83 -4.04 8.92
N LEU A 167 -16.48 -3.85 7.77
CA LEU A 167 -16.67 -4.88 6.74
C LEU A 167 -15.40 -5.11 5.90
N GLY A 168 -14.52 -4.12 5.80
CA GLY A 168 -13.42 -4.06 4.84
C GLY A 168 -13.59 -2.86 3.91
N TYR A 169 -12.48 -2.38 3.37
CA TYR A 169 -12.44 -1.18 2.53
C TYR A 169 -12.11 -1.55 1.08
N GLY A 170 -13.05 -1.28 0.16
CA GLY A 170 -13.02 -1.77 -1.22
C GLY A 170 -13.51 -3.23 -1.35
N PHE A 171 -13.51 -3.77 -2.56
CA PHE A 171 -13.96 -5.15 -2.85
C PHE A 171 -12.81 -6.17 -2.83
N ASP A 172 -11.58 -5.78 -3.20
CA ASP A 172 -10.39 -6.65 -3.21
C ASP A 172 -10.18 -7.45 -1.91
N PRO A 173 -10.31 -6.87 -0.70
CA PRO A 173 -10.14 -7.63 0.54
C PRO A 173 -11.10 -8.81 0.67
N PHE A 174 -12.32 -8.73 0.13
CA PHE A 174 -13.30 -9.81 0.20
C PHE A 174 -12.85 -11.03 -0.63
N ILE A 175 -12.26 -10.80 -1.80
CA ILE A 175 -11.70 -11.85 -2.66
C ILE A 175 -10.50 -12.52 -1.98
N HIS A 176 -9.60 -11.72 -1.40
CA HIS A 176 -8.44 -12.22 -0.68
C HIS A 176 -8.85 -13.05 0.55
N ARG A 177 -9.80 -12.56 1.35
CA ARG A 177 -10.32 -13.29 2.51
C ARG A 177 -10.99 -14.60 2.12
N ALA A 178 -11.80 -14.63 1.07
CA ALA A 178 -12.42 -15.86 0.56
C ALA A 178 -11.34 -16.89 0.18
N THR A 179 -10.31 -16.45 -0.53
CA THR A 179 -9.19 -17.30 -0.96
C THR A 179 -8.41 -17.84 0.24
N VAL A 180 -8.06 -16.99 1.20
CA VAL A 180 -7.31 -17.39 2.40
C VAL A 180 -8.15 -18.32 3.28
N ALA A 181 -9.44 -18.08 3.42
CA ALA A 181 -10.36 -18.96 4.12
C ALA A 181 -10.43 -20.34 3.48
N HIS A 182 -10.52 -20.40 2.14
CA HIS A 182 -10.50 -21.65 1.40
C HIS A 182 -9.17 -22.40 1.60
N ILE A 183 -8.02 -21.74 1.48
CA ILE A 183 -6.71 -22.39 1.75
C ILE A 183 -6.60 -22.81 3.22
N ALA A 184 -7.15 -22.05 4.16
CA ALA A 184 -7.15 -22.41 5.57
C ALA A 184 -7.96 -23.68 5.85
N GLU A 185 -9.04 -23.93 5.10
CA GLU A 185 -9.90 -25.11 5.25
C GLU A 185 -9.35 -26.31 4.48
N PHE A 186 -9.02 -26.13 3.20
CA PHE A 186 -8.66 -27.22 2.29
C PHE A 186 -7.15 -27.40 2.08
N GLY A 187 -6.32 -26.53 2.65
CA GLY A 187 -4.86 -26.57 2.55
C GLY A 187 -4.29 -26.06 1.22
N THR A 188 -5.12 -25.85 0.19
CA THR A 188 -4.67 -25.40 -1.14
C THR A 188 -5.84 -24.79 -1.92
N ILE A 189 -5.54 -24.10 -3.01
CA ILE A 189 -6.49 -23.71 -4.06
C ILE A 189 -5.82 -23.85 -5.43
N THR A 190 -6.59 -24.06 -6.50
CA THR A 190 -6.11 -24.13 -7.88
C THR A 190 -6.89 -23.19 -8.80
N PRO A 191 -6.25 -22.52 -9.78
CA PRO A 191 -4.80 -22.54 -10.06
C PRO A 191 -3.97 -21.85 -8.95
N LYS A 192 -2.65 -22.12 -8.93
CA LYS A 192 -1.72 -21.54 -7.95
C LYS A 192 -0.94 -20.36 -8.54
N PRO A 193 -1.45 -19.12 -8.50
CA PRO A 193 -0.76 -17.98 -9.07
C PRO A 193 0.52 -17.65 -8.29
N PHE A 194 1.60 -17.29 -9.00
CA PHE A 194 2.92 -16.98 -8.43
C PHE A 194 3.00 -15.67 -7.65
N TYR A 195 1.87 -14.99 -7.49
CA TYR A 195 1.73 -13.71 -6.80
C TYR A 195 0.70 -13.84 -5.66
N TYR A 196 0.71 -12.89 -4.74
CA TYR A 196 -0.14 -12.78 -3.54
C TYR A 196 0.16 -13.78 -2.42
N ILE A 197 0.70 -14.95 -2.76
CA ILE A 197 0.89 -16.04 -1.79
C ILE A 197 1.78 -15.66 -0.61
N GLY A 198 2.73 -14.75 -0.80
CA GLY A 198 3.57 -14.26 0.31
C GLY A 198 2.76 -13.53 1.39
N GLN A 199 1.67 -12.84 1.02
CA GLN A 199 0.75 -12.23 1.99
C GLN A 199 -0.13 -13.30 2.64
N TYR A 200 -0.73 -14.18 1.83
CA TYR A 200 -1.58 -15.25 2.34
C TYR A 200 -0.85 -16.15 3.35
N ALA A 201 0.44 -16.41 3.15
CA ALA A 201 1.27 -17.12 4.11
C ALA A 201 1.30 -16.44 5.49
N LEU A 202 1.36 -15.11 5.55
CA LEU A 202 1.33 -14.35 6.81
C LEU A 202 -0.06 -14.43 7.46
N GLU A 203 -1.13 -14.32 6.67
CA GLU A 203 -2.51 -14.41 7.17
C GLU A 203 -2.83 -15.81 7.70
N LEU A 204 -2.46 -16.86 6.95
CA LEU A 204 -2.61 -18.25 7.36
C LEU A 204 -1.81 -18.55 8.62
N PHE A 205 -0.58 -18.05 8.71
CA PHE A 205 0.23 -18.19 9.91
C PHE A 205 -0.44 -17.52 11.12
N ALA A 206 -0.89 -16.27 10.96
CA ALA A 206 -1.60 -15.55 12.01
C ALA A 206 -2.91 -16.25 12.44
N ASN A 207 -3.67 -16.78 11.48
CA ASN A 207 -4.90 -17.50 11.74
C ASN A 207 -4.68 -18.85 12.43
N LYS A 208 -3.77 -19.68 11.93
CA LYS A 208 -3.59 -21.06 12.43
C LYS A 208 -2.70 -21.16 13.66
N ILE A 209 -1.76 -20.22 13.85
CA ILE A 209 -0.81 -20.25 14.98
C ILE A 209 -1.25 -19.34 16.13
N PHE A 210 -1.77 -18.16 15.83
CA PHE A 210 -2.24 -17.21 16.84
C PHE A 210 -3.76 -17.16 17.00
N PHE A 211 -4.51 -17.98 16.25
CA PHE A 211 -5.98 -18.05 16.31
C PHE A 211 -6.66 -16.70 16.02
N LEU A 212 -6.01 -15.84 15.23
CA LEU A 212 -6.59 -14.56 14.83
C LEU A 212 -7.62 -14.77 13.71
N PRO A 213 -8.80 -14.11 13.74
CA PRO A 213 -9.74 -14.17 12.62
C PRO A 213 -9.10 -13.66 11.34
N ILE A 214 -9.28 -14.36 10.21
CA ILE A 214 -8.71 -13.96 8.91
C ILE A 214 -9.09 -12.51 8.57
N LYS A 215 -10.37 -12.16 8.75
CA LYS A 215 -10.87 -10.79 8.57
C LYS A 215 -10.12 -9.75 9.40
N PHE A 216 -9.76 -10.07 10.64
CA PHE A 216 -8.99 -9.15 11.48
C PHE A 216 -7.55 -8.98 10.95
N VAL A 217 -6.90 -10.07 10.54
CA VAL A 217 -5.54 -10.00 10.00
C VAL A 217 -5.54 -9.24 8.68
N ASP A 218 -6.44 -9.58 7.75
CA ASP A 218 -6.64 -8.88 6.48
C ASP A 218 -6.78 -7.37 6.69
N ILE A 219 -7.72 -6.91 7.52
CA ILE A 219 -7.94 -5.47 7.72
C ILE A 219 -6.71 -4.74 8.31
N TRP A 220 -5.98 -5.36 9.24
CA TRP A 220 -4.97 -4.67 10.05
C TRP A 220 -3.52 -4.92 9.64
N LEU A 221 -3.23 -5.92 8.81
CA LEU A 221 -1.85 -6.35 8.50
C LEU A 221 -0.99 -5.19 7.97
N VAL A 222 -1.41 -4.52 6.89
CA VAL A 222 -0.62 -3.45 6.28
C VAL A 222 -0.57 -2.17 7.13
N PRO A 223 -1.69 -1.62 7.66
CA PRO A 223 -1.62 -0.44 8.51
C PRO A 223 -0.70 -0.64 9.73
N PHE A 224 -0.73 -1.82 10.34
CA PHE A 224 0.12 -2.14 11.47
C PHE A 224 1.60 -2.34 11.08
N LEU A 225 1.87 -3.15 10.04
CA LEU A 225 3.24 -3.41 9.60
C LEU A 225 3.89 -2.17 8.99
N SER A 226 3.16 -1.33 8.26
CA SER A 226 3.71 -0.08 7.72
C SER A 226 4.18 0.86 8.84
N ALA A 227 3.37 1.04 9.88
CA ALA A 227 3.71 1.86 11.03
C ALA A 227 4.97 1.40 11.78
N ILE A 228 5.20 0.09 11.87
CA ILE A 228 6.39 -0.45 12.55
C ILE A 228 7.59 -0.51 11.61
N LEU A 229 7.42 -1.14 10.44
CA LEU A 229 8.52 -1.49 9.55
C LEU A 229 9.05 -0.27 8.79
N ILE A 230 8.19 0.60 8.26
CA ILE A 230 8.63 1.80 7.52
C ILE A 230 9.32 2.77 8.48
N THR A 231 8.67 3.10 9.59
CA THR A 231 9.22 4.08 10.55
C THR A 231 10.49 3.56 11.23
N GLY A 232 10.53 2.27 11.58
CA GLY A 232 11.72 1.62 12.15
C GLY A 232 12.90 1.58 11.17
N SER A 233 12.65 1.20 9.91
CA SER A 233 13.68 1.18 8.87
C SER A 233 14.18 2.59 8.55
N ALA A 234 13.29 3.56 8.42
CA ALA A 234 13.63 4.96 8.18
C ALA A 234 14.45 5.57 9.33
N TRP A 235 14.09 5.26 10.58
CA TRP A 235 14.86 5.67 11.76
C TRP A 235 16.27 5.08 11.73
N ILE A 236 16.41 3.78 11.46
CA ILE A 236 17.71 3.12 11.34
C ILE A 236 18.53 3.79 10.24
N GLY A 237 17.97 3.94 9.03
CA GLY A 237 18.65 4.57 7.89
C GLY A 237 19.11 6.01 8.20
N LEU A 238 18.22 6.85 8.73
CA LEU A 238 18.53 8.23 9.08
C LEU A 238 19.56 8.36 10.19
N SER A 239 19.49 7.50 11.21
CA SER A 239 20.43 7.53 12.34
C SER A 239 21.88 7.33 11.90
N LYS A 240 22.10 6.64 10.77
CA LYS A 240 23.42 6.38 10.20
C LYS A 240 23.96 7.52 9.34
N LEU A 241 23.12 8.45 8.88
CA LEU A 241 23.53 9.63 8.11
C LEU A 241 24.26 10.72 8.94
N LYS A 242 24.53 10.47 10.23
CA LYS A 242 25.29 11.36 11.14
C LYS A 242 24.84 12.83 11.10
N SER A 243 23.53 13.05 11.08
CA SER A 243 22.93 14.39 11.12
C SER A 243 22.49 14.80 12.53
N ASP A 244 22.75 16.06 12.90
CA ASP A 244 22.27 16.68 14.14
C ASP A 244 20.75 16.92 14.17
N SER A 245 20.10 16.95 13.00
CA SER A 245 18.65 17.09 12.87
C SER A 245 18.06 15.78 12.40
N LYS A 246 16.99 15.33 13.07
CA LYS A 246 16.19 14.17 12.66
C LYS A 246 14.92 14.55 11.92
N LEU A 247 14.78 15.83 11.55
CA LEU A 247 13.60 16.32 10.85
C LEU A 247 13.38 15.61 9.51
N GLY A 248 14.44 15.07 8.89
CA GLY A 248 14.32 14.22 7.70
C GLY A 248 13.43 12.99 7.88
N LEU A 249 13.17 12.54 9.11
CA LEU A 249 12.22 11.45 9.36
C LEU A 249 10.80 11.81 8.89
N LEU A 250 10.46 13.10 8.82
CA LEU A 250 9.15 13.52 8.32
C LEU A 250 8.95 13.24 6.83
N ALA A 251 10.01 12.96 6.07
CA ALA A 251 9.86 12.60 4.65
C ALA A 251 9.02 11.33 4.45
N ILE A 252 8.92 10.45 5.45
CA ILE A 252 8.07 9.26 5.35
C ILE A 252 6.58 9.60 5.23
N PHE A 253 6.16 10.76 5.75
CA PHE A 253 4.78 11.25 5.60
C PHE A 253 4.51 11.87 4.23
N LEU A 254 5.55 11.97 3.37
CA LEU A 254 5.44 12.34 1.96
C LEU A 254 5.49 11.11 1.04
N LEU A 255 5.51 9.89 1.60
CA LEU A 255 5.18 8.70 0.82
C LEU A 255 3.74 8.81 0.28
N PRO A 256 3.39 8.14 -0.83
CA PRO A 256 2.00 8.01 -1.25
C PRO A 256 1.23 7.21 -0.19
N LEU A 257 0.57 7.92 0.73
CA LEU A 257 0.02 7.34 1.97
C LEU A 257 -1.19 6.44 1.71
N ASP A 258 -1.91 6.69 0.62
CA ASP A 258 -2.99 5.85 0.08
C ASP A 258 -2.55 4.41 -0.17
N ALA A 259 -1.28 4.21 -0.52
CA ALA A 259 -0.71 2.89 -0.74
C ALA A 259 -0.65 2.01 0.54
N PHE A 260 -0.89 2.57 1.73
CA PHE A 260 -0.73 1.89 3.02
C PHE A 260 -2.00 1.86 3.89
N ILE A 261 -3.13 2.38 3.40
CA ILE A 261 -4.39 2.45 4.17
C ILE A 261 -5.20 1.13 4.15
N THR A 262 -4.94 0.26 3.18
CA THR A 262 -5.60 -1.05 3.00
C THR A 262 -4.55 -2.16 2.84
N THR A 263 -4.92 -3.35 3.28
CA THR A 263 -4.12 -4.55 3.02
C THR A 263 -4.45 -5.10 1.63
N THR A 264 -3.47 -4.94 0.74
CA THR A 264 -3.41 -5.68 -0.51
C THR A 264 -1.99 -6.24 -0.66
N PRO A 265 -1.80 -7.29 -1.47
CA PRO A 265 -0.46 -7.81 -1.73
C PRO A 265 0.48 -6.73 -2.27
N GLN A 266 -0.04 -5.85 -3.13
CA GLN A 266 0.70 -4.71 -3.65
C GLN A 266 1.15 -3.76 -2.53
N SER A 267 0.25 -3.40 -1.61
CA SER A 267 0.53 -2.52 -0.47
C SER A 267 1.56 -3.11 0.48
N LEU A 268 1.46 -4.41 0.81
CA LEU A 268 2.47 -5.08 1.63
C LEU A 268 3.84 -5.12 0.94
N ALA A 269 3.86 -5.34 -0.37
CA ALA A 269 5.08 -5.30 -1.17
C ALA A 269 5.71 -3.89 -1.20
N TYR A 270 4.90 -2.81 -1.20
CA TYR A 270 5.40 -1.45 -1.02
C TYR A 270 6.01 -1.23 0.36
N VAL A 271 5.40 -1.74 1.43
CA VAL A 271 5.97 -1.66 2.80
C VAL A 271 7.37 -2.27 2.81
N LEU A 272 7.54 -3.49 2.29
CA LEU A 272 8.83 -4.16 2.25
C LEU A 272 9.84 -3.45 1.33
N THR A 273 9.39 -2.89 0.20
CA THR A 273 10.24 -2.11 -0.70
C THR A 273 10.75 -0.83 -0.01
N ALA A 274 9.89 -0.11 0.72
CA ALA A 274 10.29 1.05 1.52
C ALA A 274 11.31 0.65 2.61
N CYS A 275 11.10 -0.50 3.27
CA CYS A 275 12.05 -1.03 4.25
C CYS A 275 13.41 -1.34 3.61
N LEU A 276 13.42 -2.00 2.45
CA LEU A 276 14.63 -2.28 1.68
C LEU A 276 15.38 -0.98 1.37
N VAL A 277 14.68 0.03 0.88
CA VAL A 277 15.24 1.35 0.55
C VAL A 277 15.91 1.98 1.77
N PHE A 278 15.24 2.06 2.92
CA PHE A 278 15.83 2.67 4.11
C PHE A 278 16.96 1.83 4.73
N LEU A 279 16.80 0.51 4.81
CA LEU A 279 17.83 -0.40 5.35
C LEU A 279 19.04 -0.54 4.42
N SER A 280 18.94 -0.12 3.15
CA SER A 280 20.09 -0.05 2.26
C SER A 280 21.00 1.16 2.55
N ILE A 281 20.49 2.24 3.18
CA ILE A 281 21.27 3.46 3.46
C ILE A 281 22.55 3.15 4.24
N PRO A 282 22.52 2.44 5.39
CA PRO A 282 23.75 2.09 6.12
C PRO A 282 24.76 1.36 5.23
N ARG A 283 24.29 0.43 4.40
CA ARG A 283 25.14 -0.37 3.51
C ARG A 283 25.81 0.49 2.43
N LEU A 284 25.08 1.46 1.86
CA LEU A 284 25.57 2.38 0.84
C LEU A 284 26.61 3.36 1.37
N ILE A 285 26.53 3.71 2.66
CA ILE A 285 27.55 4.52 3.34
C ILE A 285 28.68 3.67 3.97
N ASN A 286 28.76 2.38 3.61
CA ASN A 286 29.75 1.41 4.08
C ASN A 286 29.70 1.07 5.59
N ASP A 287 28.57 1.33 6.24
CA ASP A 287 28.26 0.80 7.56
C ASP A 287 27.81 -0.68 7.44
N LYS A 288 28.29 -1.54 8.34
CA LYS A 288 28.05 -3.00 8.27
C LYS A 288 26.93 -3.47 9.20
N SER A 289 26.19 -2.54 9.80
CA SER A 289 25.08 -2.89 10.72
C SER A 289 23.97 -3.68 10.03
N ILE A 290 23.80 -3.51 8.72
CA ILE A 290 22.80 -4.23 7.93
C ILE A 290 23.49 -5.28 7.07
N PRO A 291 23.22 -6.58 7.28
CA PRO A 291 23.84 -7.62 6.48
C PRO A 291 23.22 -7.66 5.07
N PRO A 292 24.01 -7.98 4.02
CA PRO A 292 23.52 -8.01 2.64
C PRO A 292 22.46 -9.09 2.39
N TRP A 293 22.54 -10.23 3.10
CA TRP A 293 21.55 -11.30 2.95
C TRP A 293 20.13 -10.85 3.33
N LEU A 294 20.01 -9.89 4.26
CA LEU A 294 18.70 -9.38 4.66
C LEU A 294 18.04 -8.56 3.55
N LEU A 295 18.83 -7.78 2.81
CA LEU A 295 18.34 -7.04 1.65
C LEU A 295 17.87 -7.98 0.54
N ILE A 296 18.61 -9.08 0.31
CA ILE A 296 18.20 -10.14 -0.62
C ILE A 296 16.89 -10.78 -0.15
N LEU A 297 16.82 -11.15 1.13
CA LEU A 297 15.65 -11.79 1.71
C LEU A 297 14.40 -10.92 1.54
N ILE A 298 14.49 -9.62 1.86
CA ILE A 298 13.38 -8.67 1.67
C ILE A 298 12.96 -8.62 0.20
N ALA A 299 13.91 -8.50 -0.74
CA ALA A 299 13.58 -8.44 -2.17
C ALA A 299 12.91 -9.72 -2.68
N LEU A 300 13.37 -10.90 -2.26
CA LEU A 300 12.75 -12.19 -2.61
C LEU A 300 11.34 -12.30 -2.02
N THR A 301 11.14 -11.87 -0.77
CA THR A 301 9.81 -11.81 -0.16
C THR A 301 8.90 -10.89 -0.95
N THR A 302 9.35 -9.68 -1.33
CA THR A 302 8.56 -8.74 -2.12
C THR A 302 8.16 -9.34 -3.48
N ILE A 303 9.04 -10.11 -4.15
CA ILE A 303 8.70 -10.85 -5.38
C ILE A 303 7.57 -11.84 -5.14
N GLY A 304 7.67 -12.67 -4.08
CA GLY A 304 6.65 -13.68 -3.76
C GLY A 304 5.31 -13.10 -3.29
N ILE A 305 5.29 -11.83 -2.88
CA ILE A 305 4.05 -11.10 -2.56
C ILE A 305 3.47 -10.44 -3.82
N HIS A 306 4.26 -9.62 -4.52
CA HIS A 306 3.77 -8.91 -5.71
C HIS A 306 4.92 -8.53 -6.67
N PRO A 307 4.97 -9.09 -7.90
CA PRO A 307 6.06 -8.86 -8.86
C PRO A 307 6.27 -7.39 -9.22
N LEU A 308 5.19 -6.59 -9.34
CA LEU A 308 5.28 -5.17 -9.72
C LEU A 308 6.11 -4.32 -8.75
N ALA A 309 6.18 -4.68 -7.46
CA ALA A 309 7.08 -4.07 -6.49
C ALA A 309 8.35 -4.93 -6.24
N GLY A 310 8.23 -6.25 -6.37
CA GLY A 310 9.31 -7.20 -6.14
C GLY A 310 10.44 -7.13 -7.17
N ILE A 311 10.11 -7.00 -8.45
CA ILE A 311 11.10 -6.79 -9.52
C ILE A 311 11.89 -5.51 -9.26
N PRO A 312 11.24 -4.37 -8.93
CA PRO A 312 11.97 -3.19 -8.47
C PRO A 312 12.91 -3.38 -7.29
N ALA A 313 12.44 -4.06 -6.25
CA ALA A 313 13.24 -4.39 -5.08
C ALA A 313 14.48 -5.23 -5.46
N ALA A 314 14.31 -6.26 -6.29
CA ALA A 314 15.39 -7.15 -6.71
C ALA A 314 16.41 -6.43 -7.60
N ILE A 315 15.98 -5.65 -8.59
CA ILE A 315 16.88 -4.85 -9.42
C ILE A 315 17.67 -3.87 -8.57
N PHE A 316 17.04 -3.24 -7.57
CA PHE A 316 17.74 -2.36 -6.66
C PHE A 316 18.80 -3.09 -5.83
N VAL A 317 18.51 -4.29 -5.33
CA VAL A 317 19.51 -5.14 -4.66
C VAL A 317 20.69 -5.45 -5.58
N VAL A 318 20.42 -5.80 -6.85
CA VAL A 318 21.49 -6.02 -7.84
C VAL A 318 22.33 -4.76 -8.03
N LEU A 319 21.72 -3.57 -8.16
CA LEU A 319 22.43 -2.29 -8.24
C LEU A 319 23.36 -2.08 -7.03
N ILE A 320 22.92 -2.42 -5.82
CA ILE A 320 23.75 -2.33 -4.60
C ILE A 320 24.99 -3.23 -4.71
N PHE A 321 24.86 -4.45 -5.23
CA PHE A 321 25.98 -5.39 -5.38
C PHE A 321 26.95 -4.99 -6.49
N VAL A 322 26.44 -4.46 -7.61
CA VAL A 322 27.27 -4.03 -8.74
C VAL A 322 27.77 -2.58 -8.62
N ARG A 323 27.50 -1.89 -7.50
CA ARG A 323 27.76 -0.45 -7.32
C ARG A 323 29.19 0.04 -7.58
N ASN A 324 30.17 -0.87 -7.52
CA ASN A 324 31.57 -0.56 -7.77
C ASN A 324 31.99 -0.81 -9.23
N HIS A 325 31.10 -1.35 -10.06
CA HIS A 325 31.34 -1.74 -11.45
C HIS A 325 30.47 -0.91 -12.39
N ARG A 326 31.00 0.22 -12.87
CA ARG A 326 30.24 1.19 -13.69
C ARG A 326 29.53 0.57 -14.90
N TRP A 327 30.19 -0.35 -15.62
CA TRP A 327 29.58 -1.01 -16.79
C TRP A 327 28.41 -1.92 -16.40
N LEU A 328 28.56 -2.71 -15.32
CA LEU A 328 27.47 -3.54 -14.82
C LEU A 328 26.31 -2.68 -14.31
N LEU A 329 26.58 -1.54 -13.67
CA LEU A 329 25.53 -0.59 -13.28
C LEU A 329 24.73 -0.10 -14.48
N ILE A 330 25.42 0.29 -15.57
CA ILE A 330 24.75 0.74 -16.81
C ILE A 330 23.91 -0.39 -17.40
N LEU A 331 24.46 -1.60 -17.48
CA LEU A 331 23.72 -2.76 -18.00
C LEU A 331 22.49 -3.07 -17.15
N VAL A 332 22.62 -3.12 -15.82
CA VAL A 332 21.50 -3.35 -14.90
C VAL A 332 20.47 -2.24 -15.01
N ALA A 333 20.88 -0.98 -15.20
CA ALA A 333 19.94 0.11 -15.42
C ALA A 333 19.17 -0.04 -16.74
N ILE A 334 19.85 -0.39 -17.84
CA ILE A 334 19.21 -0.62 -19.15
C ILE A 334 18.22 -1.79 -19.07
N PHE A 335 18.65 -2.94 -18.56
CA PHE A 335 17.77 -4.10 -18.42
C PHE A 335 16.65 -3.84 -17.41
N GLY A 336 16.93 -3.12 -16.34
CA GLY A 336 15.92 -2.71 -15.37
C GLY A 336 14.85 -1.82 -15.99
N SER A 337 15.22 -0.88 -16.86
CA SER A 337 14.31 0.00 -17.59
C SER A 337 13.36 -0.73 -18.55
N LEU A 338 13.69 -1.97 -18.93
CA LEU A 338 12.87 -2.80 -19.82
C LEU A 338 12.20 -3.97 -19.09
N SER A 339 12.46 -4.13 -17.79
CA SER A 339 12.12 -5.35 -17.06
C SER A 339 10.62 -5.60 -16.94
N LEU A 340 9.81 -4.58 -16.60
CA LEU A 340 8.37 -4.77 -16.47
C LEU A 340 7.67 -4.88 -17.82
N PRO A 341 7.93 -4.02 -18.83
CA PRO A 341 7.43 -4.24 -20.18
C PRO A 341 7.72 -5.66 -20.69
N ALA A 342 8.94 -6.16 -20.49
CA ALA A 342 9.30 -7.53 -20.87
C ALA A 342 8.47 -8.58 -20.12
N VAL A 343 8.25 -8.42 -18.81
CA VAL A 343 7.43 -9.34 -18.01
C VAL A 343 5.98 -9.34 -18.46
N PHE A 344 5.39 -8.17 -18.76
CA PHE A 344 4.03 -8.10 -19.29
C PHE A 344 3.89 -8.78 -20.66
N VAL A 345 4.85 -8.57 -21.57
CA VAL A 345 4.88 -9.24 -22.88
C VAL A 345 5.03 -10.76 -22.73
N LEU A 346 5.93 -11.21 -21.86
CA LEU A 346 6.11 -12.64 -21.57
C LEU A 346 4.84 -13.24 -20.96
N GLN A 347 4.20 -12.55 -20.02
CA GLN A 347 2.96 -13.03 -19.40
C GLN A 347 1.84 -13.15 -20.44
N ALA A 348 1.61 -12.12 -21.25
CA ALA A 348 0.56 -12.15 -22.26
C ALA A 348 0.77 -13.26 -23.29
N SER A 349 2.01 -13.44 -23.79
CA SER A 349 2.32 -14.54 -24.70
C SER A 349 2.15 -15.93 -24.08
N SER A 350 2.27 -16.07 -22.76
CA SER A 350 2.04 -17.34 -22.05
C SER A 350 0.57 -17.64 -21.74
N SER A 351 -0.30 -16.63 -21.85
CA SER A 351 -1.72 -16.71 -21.48
C SER A 351 -2.65 -16.48 -22.67
N ASP A 352 -2.13 -16.56 -23.91
CA ASP A 352 -2.85 -16.29 -25.15
C ASP A 352 -3.58 -14.92 -25.18
N LEU A 353 -3.03 -13.94 -24.45
CA LEU A 353 -3.55 -12.57 -24.40
C LEU A 353 -2.89 -11.71 -25.50
N THR A 354 -3.68 -10.86 -26.14
CA THR A 354 -3.18 -9.91 -27.15
C THR A 354 -2.62 -8.65 -26.48
N ILE A 355 -1.41 -8.27 -26.89
CA ILE A 355 -0.82 -6.97 -26.57
C ILE A 355 -0.47 -6.29 -27.89
N ASN A 356 -1.01 -5.09 -28.08
CA ASN A 356 -0.59 -4.23 -29.18
C ASN A 356 0.55 -3.33 -28.74
N PHE A 357 1.49 -3.14 -29.66
CA PHE A 357 2.62 -2.24 -29.48
C PHE A 357 2.58 -1.17 -30.57
N SER A 358 2.50 0.09 -30.15
CA SER A 358 2.46 1.24 -31.05
C SER A 358 3.56 2.23 -30.69
N LEU A 359 4.39 2.60 -31.69
CA LEU A 359 5.35 3.70 -31.60
C LEU A 359 4.88 4.95 -32.36
N THR A 360 3.82 4.82 -33.15
CA THR A 360 3.30 5.89 -34.01
C THR A 360 2.13 6.62 -33.40
N ASP A 361 1.36 5.95 -32.54
CA ASP A 361 0.21 6.52 -31.84
C ASP A 361 0.43 6.37 -30.33
N LEU A 362 1.17 7.33 -29.76
CA LEU A 362 1.56 7.30 -28.35
C LEU A 362 0.44 7.90 -27.50
N ALA A 363 0.04 7.21 -26.44
CA ALA A 363 -1.05 7.60 -25.54
C ALA A 363 -0.66 8.73 -24.57
N TRP A 364 -0.25 9.89 -25.09
CA TRP A 364 0.19 11.05 -24.29
C TRP A 364 -0.90 11.56 -23.32
N ASN A 365 -2.17 11.41 -23.68
CA ASN A 365 -3.33 11.76 -22.87
C ASN A 365 -3.51 10.86 -21.64
N GLN A 366 -2.90 9.68 -21.63
CA GLN A 366 -2.95 8.73 -20.50
C GLN A 366 -1.84 8.96 -19.48
N LEU A 367 -0.91 9.90 -19.72
CA LEU A 367 0.13 10.25 -18.75
C LEU A 367 -0.45 10.98 -17.54
N ASN A 368 -0.48 10.27 -16.42
CA ASN A 368 -0.80 10.80 -15.09
C ASN A 368 0.40 11.53 -14.45
N LEU A 369 0.99 12.49 -15.18
CA LEU A 369 2.05 13.38 -14.69
C LEU A 369 1.50 14.77 -14.38
N GLY A 370 0.23 14.82 -13.95
CA GLY A 370 -0.51 16.04 -13.71
C GLY A 370 0.26 17.07 -12.88
N PHE A 371 -0.01 18.34 -13.17
CA PHE A 371 0.57 19.47 -12.46
C PHE A 371 -0.56 20.44 -12.16
N PHE A 372 -0.91 20.58 -10.89
CA PHE A 372 -2.08 21.35 -10.48
C PHE A 372 -1.68 22.75 -10.01
N PHE A 373 -2.19 23.75 -10.73
CA PHE A 373 -2.18 25.17 -10.33
C PHE A 373 -3.54 25.83 -10.66
N ALA A 374 -4.64 25.13 -10.41
CA ALA A 374 -5.96 25.74 -10.53
C ALA A 374 -6.39 26.39 -9.21
N ASN A 375 -7.26 27.39 -9.32
CA ASN A 375 -7.88 28.08 -8.19
C ASN A 375 -9.39 27.93 -8.34
N ASN A 376 -10.01 27.15 -7.46
CA ASN A 376 -11.47 26.97 -7.39
C ASN A 376 -12.10 27.87 -6.31
N PHE A 377 -11.41 28.94 -5.93
CA PHE A 377 -11.84 29.94 -4.94
C PHE A 377 -12.13 29.35 -3.54
N SER A 378 -11.42 28.29 -3.19
CA SER A 378 -11.50 27.65 -1.87
C SER A 378 -10.10 27.54 -1.30
N THR A 379 -9.62 28.62 -0.66
CA THR A 379 -8.23 28.79 -0.20
C THR A 379 -7.66 27.57 0.52
N TRP A 380 -8.47 26.89 1.34
CA TRP A 380 -8.04 25.69 2.05
C TRP A 380 -7.85 24.49 1.12
N PHE A 381 -8.85 24.18 0.30
CA PHE A 381 -8.78 23.06 -0.64
C PHE A 381 -7.77 23.32 -1.76
N ASP A 382 -7.70 24.54 -2.31
CA ASP A 382 -6.69 24.93 -3.29
C ASP A 382 -5.28 24.65 -2.76
N GLY A 383 -5.01 25.01 -1.49
CA GLY A 383 -3.74 24.73 -0.82
C GLY A 383 -3.48 23.25 -0.58
N MET A 384 -4.50 22.47 -0.25
CA MET A 384 -4.36 21.02 -0.05
C MET A 384 -4.09 20.30 -1.38
N TYR A 385 -4.87 20.59 -2.42
CA TYR A 385 -4.72 19.99 -3.75
C TYR A 385 -3.42 20.41 -4.45
N LEU A 386 -2.91 21.61 -4.16
CA LEU A 386 -1.55 21.99 -4.57
C LEU A 386 -0.49 21.01 -4.06
N ILE A 387 -0.67 20.43 -2.86
CA ILE A 387 0.26 19.42 -2.33
C ILE A 387 -0.08 18.02 -2.82
N ILE A 388 -1.36 17.64 -2.83
CA ILE A 388 -1.78 16.29 -3.17
C ILE A 388 -1.43 15.96 -4.63
N ASP A 389 -1.85 16.80 -5.57
CA ASP A 389 -1.72 16.53 -7.00
C ASP A 389 -0.29 16.79 -7.51
N ASN A 390 0.55 17.47 -6.73
CA ASN A 390 1.95 17.73 -7.08
C ASN A 390 2.95 16.93 -6.22
N LEU A 391 2.51 15.90 -5.49
CA LEU A 391 3.37 15.14 -4.57
C LEU A 391 4.64 14.61 -5.28
N LEU A 392 4.49 14.00 -6.46
CA LEU A 392 5.62 13.50 -7.25
C LEU A 392 6.64 14.60 -7.54
N TRP A 393 6.17 15.78 -7.97
CA TRP A 393 7.03 16.92 -8.29
C TRP A 393 7.71 17.51 -7.06
N ILE A 394 7.00 17.61 -5.94
CA ILE A 394 7.57 18.02 -4.65
C ILE A 394 8.71 17.07 -4.25
N LEU A 395 8.50 15.76 -4.38
CA LEU A 395 9.53 14.76 -4.11
C LEU A 395 10.70 14.85 -5.08
N ILE A 396 10.48 15.10 -6.36
CA ILE A 396 11.56 15.33 -7.34
C ILE A 396 12.39 16.55 -6.95
N ILE A 397 11.75 17.67 -6.61
CA ILE A 397 12.45 18.90 -6.19
C ILE A 397 13.27 18.65 -4.92
N LEU A 398 12.67 18.02 -3.91
CA LEU A 398 13.39 17.66 -2.69
C LEU A 398 14.54 16.68 -2.98
N ALA A 399 14.35 15.72 -3.87
CA ALA A 399 15.39 14.77 -4.25
C ALA A 399 16.55 15.45 -4.99
N ILE A 400 16.28 16.42 -5.86
CA ILE A 400 17.29 17.25 -6.53
C ILE A 400 18.08 18.06 -5.50
N ILE A 401 17.41 18.71 -4.54
CA ILE A 401 18.08 19.43 -3.46
C ILE A 401 18.96 18.47 -2.65
N GLY A 402 18.44 17.30 -2.28
CA GLY A 402 19.17 16.26 -1.57
C GLY A 402 20.40 15.80 -2.33
N PHE A 403 20.27 15.57 -3.64
CA PHE A 403 21.38 15.23 -4.54
C PHE A 403 22.46 16.31 -4.56
N ILE A 404 22.08 17.58 -4.69
CA ILE A 404 23.02 18.71 -4.68
C ILE A 404 23.78 18.75 -3.35
N VAL A 405 23.11 18.52 -2.22
CA VAL A 405 23.77 18.50 -0.91
C VAL A 405 24.73 17.32 -0.79
N VAL A 406 24.30 16.12 -1.18
CA VAL A 406 25.13 14.91 -1.20
C VAL A 406 26.40 15.13 -2.04
N ARG A 407 26.29 15.80 -3.20
CA ARG A 407 27.43 16.15 -4.05
C ARG A 407 28.36 17.18 -3.41
N LYS A 408 27.82 18.22 -2.77
CA LYS A 408 28.63 19.26 -2.10
C LYS A 408 29.40 18.72 -0.92
N MET A 409 28.80 17.84 -0.11
CA MET A 409 29.47 17.17 1.02
C MET A 409 30.70 16.37 0.56
N THR A 410 30.72 15.92 -0.70
CA THR A 410 31.80 15.10 -1.25
C THR A 410 32.99 15.82 -1.85
N SER A 411 32.94 17.15 -1.93
CA SER A 411 34.06 17.97 -2.38
C SER A 411 35.27 17.94 -1.41
N MET A 412 35.09 17.47 -0.17
CA MET A 412 36.09 17.65 0.90
C MET A 412 37.09 16.50 1.09
N THR A 413 36.86 15.26 0.63
CA THR A 413 37.81 14.12 0.73
C THR A 413 37.46 12.94 -0.21
N SER A 414 38.46 12.13 -0.63
CA SER A 414 38.28 11.00 -1.57
C SER A 414 37.36 9.88 -1.06
N THR A 415 37.41 9.53 0.22
CA THR A 415 36.52 8.54 0.85
C THR A 415 35.06 9.01 0.86
N THR A 416 34.84 10.30 1.07
CA THR A 416 33.50 10.88 1.09
C THR A 416 32.90 10.85 -0.32
N SER A 417 33.69 11.14 -1.36
CA SER A 417 33.29 11.02 -2.78
C SER A 417 32.74 9.65 -3.18
N MET A 418 33.26 8.56 -2.62
CA MET A 418 32.75 7.22 -2.90
C MET A 418 31.35 7.01 -2.29
N ILE A 419 31.11 7.54 -1.09
CA ILE A 419 29.84 7.43 -0.37
C ILE A 419 28.70 8.19 -1.09
N SER A 420 28.94 9.38 -1.63
CA SER A 420 27.87 10.09 -2.40
C SER A 420 27.48 9.37 -3.67
N ASN A 421 28.44 8.76 -4.36
CA ASN A 421 28.16 8.04 -5.59
C ASN A 421 27.27 6.80 -5.34
N HIS A 422 27.36 6.19 -4.17
CA HIS A 422 26.50 5.07 -3.79
C HIS A 422 25.07 5.47 -3.42
N LEU A 423 24.87 6.64 -2.80
CA LEU A 423 23.51 7.14 -2.52
C LEU A 423 22.74 7.46 -3.80
N ASN A 424 23.44 7.86 -4.87
CA ASN A 424 22.80 8.11 -6.18
C ASN A 424 22.10 6.88 -6.78
N LEU A 425 22.34 5.67 -6.27
CA LEU A 425 21.64 4.47 -6.72
C LEU A 425 20.11 4.57 -6.53
N PHE A 426 19.65 5.32 -5.52
CA PHE A 426 18.23 5.60 -5.34
C PHE A 426 17.64 6.40 -6.51
N LEU A 427 18.38 7.39 -7.03
CA LEU A 427 17.95 8.17 -8.19
C LEU A 427 18.00 7.34 -9.47
N ILE A 428 19.01 6.48 -9.61
CA ILE A 428 19.09 5.54 -10.74
C ILE A 428 17.87 4.61 -10.73
N ALA A 429 17.52 4.06 -9.56
CA ALA A 429 16.32 3.25 -9.42
C ALA A 429 15.05 4.04 -9.76
N ALA A 430 14.88 5.26 -9.23
CA ALA A 430 13.75 6.12 -9.58
C ALA A 430 13.65 6.37 -11.11
N ILE A 431 14.77 6.65 -11.78
CA ILE A 431 14.81 6.85 -13.24
C ILE A 431 14.41 5.57 -13.98
N ILE A 432 14.88 4.39 -13.53
CA ILE A 432 14.48 3.10 -14.11
C ILE A 432 12.95 2.96 -14.11
N TRP A 433 12.29 3.31 -13.01
CA TRP A 433 10.83 3.15 -12.88
C TRP A 433 10.03 4.20 -13.64
N ILE A 434 10.52 5.45 -13.73
CA ILE A 434 9.95 6.45 -14.65
C ILE A 434 10.04 5.96 -16.09
N ILE A 435 11.15 5.35 -16.51
CA ILE A 435 11.27 4.81 -17.87
C ILE A 435 10.30 3.65 -18.09
N ASN A 436 10.18 2.71 -17.13
CA ASN A 436 9.19 1.64 -17.23
C ASN A 436 7.76 2.21 -17.32
N TYR A 437 7.43 3.21 -16.50
CA TYR A 437 6.14 3.92 -16.54
C TYR A 437 5.86 4.49 -17.92
N LEU A 438 6.79 5.27 -18.47
CA LEU A 438 6.63 5.88 -19.79
C LEU A 438 6.47 4.83 -20.90
N ILE A 439 7.21 3.72 -20.85
CA ILE A 439 7.07 2.64 -21.85
C ILE A 439 5.70 1.97 -21.72
N LEU A 440 5.29 1.57 -20.51
CA LEU A 440 4.02 0.89 -20.29
C LEU A 440 2.84 1.78 -20.70
N THR A 441 2.84 3.06 -20.32
CA THR A 441 1.74 3.98 -20.65
C THR A 441 1.72 4.39 -22.12
N LEU A 442 2.88 4.72 -22.70
CA LEU A 442 2.89 5.31 -24.05
C LEU A 442 2.87 4.28 -25.17
N THR A 443 3.32 3.03 -24.94
CA THR A 443 3.61 2.09 -26.04
C THR A 443 2.84 0.77 -26.00
N LEU A 444 2.31 0.36 -24.84
CA LEU A 444 1.67 -0.95 -24.68
C LEU A 444 0.16 -0.82 -24.49
N GLU A 445 -0.57 -1.62 -25.27
CA GLU A 445 -2.02 -1.72 -25.16
C GLU A 445 -2.48 -3.14 -24.83
N PHE A 446 -3.21 -3.28 -23.73
CA PHE A 446 -3.77 -4.52 -23.24
C PHE A 446 -5.25 -4.59 -23.62
N GLU A 447 -5.60 -5.25 -24.72
CA GLU A 447 -6.99 -5.29 -25.22
C GLU A 447 -7.97 -6.03 -24.28
N PHE A 448 -7.44 -6.91 -23.42
CA PHE A 448 -8.22 -7.71 -22.48
C PHE A 448 -8.58 -6.97 -21.18
N LEU A 449 -8.08 -5.76 -20.97
CA LEU A 449 -8.39 -4.92 -19.81
C LEU A 449 -9.18 -3.70 -20.24
N ILE A 450 -10.13 -3.30 -19.40
CA ILE A 450 -10.84 -2.03 -19.58
C ILE A 450 -9.82 -0.89 -19.48
N GLU A 451 -10.00 0.17 -20.27
CA GLU A 451 -8.99 1.24 -20.44
C GLU A 451 -8.47 1.81 -19.12
N TYR A 452 -9.37 2.09 -18.17
CA TYR A 452 -8.98 2.65 -16.86
C TYR A 452 -8.19 1.67 -15.99
N GLU A 453 -8.32 0.36 -16.18
CA GLU A 453 -7.52 -0.64 -15.45
C GLU A 453 -6.09 -0.71 -15.97
N ARG A 454 -5.87 -0.41 -17.25
CA ARG A 454 -4.53 -0.42 -17.87
C ARG A 454 -3.61 0.63 -17.26
N THR A 455 -4.11 1.87 -17.14
CA THR A 455 -3.33 2.99 -16.58
C THR A 455 -3.01 2.76 -15.10
N ASN A 456 -3.91 2.10 -14.36
CA ASN A 456 -3.68 1.77 -12.95
C ASN A 456 -2.41 0.94 -12.71
N TYR A 457 -2.07 -0.01 -13.60
CA TYR A 457 -0.84 -0.80 -13.46
C TYR A 457 0.42 0.04 -13.68
N ALA A 458 0.40 0.96 -14.65
CA ALA A 458 1.52 1.84 -14.91
C ALA A 458 1.70 2.86 -13.76
N ASP A 459 0.60 3.45 -13.27
CA ASP A 459 0.63 4.47 -12.20
C ASP A 459 1.22 3.94 -10.89
N ARG A 460 1.10 2.63 -10.61
CA ARG A 460 1.80 1.96 -9.50
C ARG A 460 3.33 2.11 -9.57
N LEU A 461 3.92 2.36 -10.75
CA LEU A 461 5.35 2.64 -10.89
C LEU A 461 5.73 4.06 -10.48
N LEU A 462 4.79 5.01 -10.49
CA LEU A 462 4.99 6.32 -9.89
C LEU A 462 5.09 6.20 -8.37
N ILE A 463 4.29 5.34 -7.74
CA ILE A 463 4.43 5.01 -6.31
C ILE A 463 5.81 4.45 -5.99
N ILE A 464 6.28 3.47 -6.76
CA ILE A 464 7.64 2.91 -6.60
C ILE A 464 8.70 3.99 -6.80
N THR A 465 8.56 4.84 -7.82
CA THR A 465 9.47 5.98 -8.06
C THR A 465 9.54 6.88 -6.83
N MET A 466 8.40 7.26 -6.26
CA MET A 466 8.33 8.09 -5.05
C MET A 466 9.03 7.44 -3.86
N ILE A 467 8.84 6.13 -3.63
CA ILE A 467 9.55 5.38 -2.58
C ILE A 467 11.08 5.51 -2.73
N PHE A 468 11.60 5.38 -3.95
CA PHE A 468 13.03 5.54 -4.24
C PHE A 468 13.53 6.99 -4.14
N LEU A 469 12.67 8.00 -4.28
CA LEU A 469 13.04 9.41 -4.08
C LEU A 469 13.15 9.81 -2.60
N ILE A 470 12.41 9.16 -1.70
CA ILE A 470 12.35 9.54 -0.27
C ILE A 470 13.73 9.69 0.39
N PRO A 471 14.72 8.79 0.24
CA PRO A 471 16.02 8.97 0.88
C PRO A 471 16.70 10.31 0.58
N HIS A 472 16.58 10.82 -0.65
CA HIS A 472 17.12 12.14 -0.99
C HIS A 472 16.26 13.26 -0.42
N ALA A 473 14.94 13.10 -0.39
CA ALA A 473 14.04 14.05 0.29
C ALA A 473 14.34 14.14 1.80
N MET A 474 14.63 13.02 2.47
CA MET A 474 15.07 12.98 3.87
C MET A 474 16.34 13.80 4.09
N ILE A 475 17.33 13.65 3.20
CA ILE A 475 18.58 14.42 3.25
C ILE A 475 18.28 15.90 3.03
N ALA A 476 17.46 16.26 2.04
CA ALA A 476 17.11 17.65 1.77
C ALA A 476 16.43 18.33 2.96
N ILE A 477 15.40 17.71 3.53
CA ILE A 477 14.68 18.25 4.70
C ILE A 477 15.63 18.44 5.88
N THR A 478 16.48 17.45 6.12
CA THR A 478 17.49 17.49 7.18
C THR A 478 18.45 18.67 7.00
N GLU A 479 18.95 18.88 5.79
CA GLU A 479 19.97 19.89 5.50
C GLU A 479 19.38 21.30 5.45
N ILE A 480 18.18 21.47 4.89
CA ILE A 480 17.42 22.72 4.96
C ILE A 480 17.23 23.12 6.43
N SER A 481 16.84 22.18 7.29
CA SER A 481 16.62 22.45 8.72
C SER A 481 17.88 22.96 9.42
N LYS A 482 19.06 22.44 9.06
CA LYS A 482 20.35 22.90 9.60
C LYS A 482 20.67 24.32 9.16
N ILE A 483 20.46 24.64 7.89
CA ILE A 483 20.74 25.96 7.32
C ILE A 483 19.89 27.04 8.01
N ILE A 484 18.61 26.76 8.25
CA ILE A 484 17.67 27.74 8.81
C ILE A 484 17.63 27.74 10.35
N LYS A 485 18.35 26.83 11.03
CA LYS A 485 18.27 26.62 12.49
C LYS A 485 18.56 27.88 13.31
N ASN A 486 19.39 28.79 12.79
CA ASN A 486 19.75 30.02 13.47
C ASN A 486 18.64 31.09 13.43
N SER A 487 17.66 30.95 12.52
CA SER A 487 16.49 31.83 12.44
C SER A 487 15.26 31.11 12.94
N ARG A 488 14.78 31.50 14.13
CA ARG A 488 13.55 30.91 14.71
C ARG A 488 12.36 31.07 13.78
N ALA A 489 12.22 32.22 13.13
CA ALA A 489 11.13 32.48 12.19
C ALA A 489 11.19 31.51 11.00
N LEU A 490 12.32 31.41 10.31
CA LEU A 490 12.47 30.51 9.16
C LEU A 490 12.30 29.04 9.57
N SER A 491 12.88 28.63 10.71
CA SER A 491 12.75 27.27 11.21
C SER A 491 11.30 26.90 11.53
N VAL A 492 10.54 27.80 12.17
CA VAL A 492 9.13 27.58 12.46
C VAL A 492 8.32 27.58 11.17
N SER A 493 8.54 28.53 10.26
CA SER A 493 7.87 28.59 8.96
C SER A 493 8.08 27.31 8.14
N PHE A 494 9.31 26.79 8.08
CA PHE A 494 9.61 25.54 7.39
C PHE A 494 8.90 24.34 8.03
N ILE A 495 8.89 24.26 9.37
CA ILE A 495 8.16 23.22 10.10
C ILE A 495 6.65 23.32 9.84
N THR A 496 6.09 24.53 9.83
CA THR A 496 4.67 24.76 9.52
C THR A 496 4.35 24.29 8.11
N ILE A 497 5.17 24.65 7.10
CA ILE A 497 4.96 24.22 5.71
C ILE A 497 5.01 22.69 5.62
N LEU A 498 5.98 22.03 6.26
CA LEU A 498 6.05 20.56 6.29
C LEU A 498 4.81 19.94 6.96
N ALA A 499 4.37 20.48 8.10
CA ALA A 499 3.18 19.97 8.78
C ALA A 499 1.90 20.16 7.95
N LEU A 500 1.75 21.29 7.27
CA LEU A 500 0.64 21.53 6.34
C LEU A 500 0.68 20.58 5.14
N ALA A 501 1.88 20.34 4.56
CA ALA A 501 2.04 19.39 3.48
C ALA A 501 1.64 17.96 3.92
N VAL A 502 2.08 17.53 5.10
CA VAL A 502 1.64 16.25 5.67
C VAL A 502 0.14 16.23 5.94
N THR A 503 -0.45 17.32 6.43
CA THR A 503 -1.90 17.40 6.67
C THR A 503 -2.69 17.25 5.36
N ALA A 504 -2.23 17.87 4.27
CA ALA A 504 -2.81 17.67 2.95
C ALA A 504 -2.68 16.22 2.48
N GLN A 505 -1.53 15.58 2.72
CA GLN A 505 -1.32 14.16 2.42
C GLN A 505 -2.23 13.23 3.23
N ILE A 506 -2.55 13.55 4.50
CA ILE A 506 -3.52 12.77 5.29
C ILE A 506 -4.90 12.79 4.62
N TYR A 507 -5.33 13.94 4.10
CA TYR A 507 -6.58 14.04 3.36
C TYR A 507 -6.52 13.30 2.03
N GLY A 508 -5.41 13.45 1.30
CA GLY A 508 -5.16 12.80 0.01
C GLY A 508 -4.99 11.28 0.09
N ALA A 509 -4.68 10.73 1.27
CA ALA A 509 -4.51 9.30 1.49
C ALA A 509 -5.80 8.48 1.35
N TYR A 510 -6.96 9.15 1.40
CA TYR A 510 -8.28 8.52 1.30
C TYR A 510 -9.01 9.04 0.05
N PRO A 511 -9.99 8.29 -0.49
CA PRO A 511 -10.78 8.76 -1.61
C PRO A 511 -11.45 10.08 -1.28
N ARG A 512 -11.63 10.90 -2.30
CA ARG A 512 -12.20 12.23 -2.19
C ARG A 512 -13.35 12.35 -3.19
N HIS A 513 -14.44 12.96 -2.75
CA HIS A 513 -15.57 13.29 -3.59
C HIS A 513 -15.94 14.74 -3.31
N ASP A 514 -15.26 15.64 -3.99
CA ASP A 514 -15.36 17.08 -3.83
C ASP A 514 -15.19 17.79 -5.19
N ASN A 515 -15.10 19.12 -5.18
CA ASN A 515 -14.99 19.92 -6.42
C ASN A 515 -13.68 19.72 -7.21
N TYR A 516 -12.70 19.01 -6.67
CA TYR A 516 -11.38 18.80 -7.26
C TYR A 516 -11.15 17.33 -7.63
N ALA A 517 -11.67 16.38 -6.84
CA ALA A 517 -11.56 14.96 -7.12
C ALA A 517 -12.92 14.25 -7.04
N ARG A 518 -13.14 13.33 -7.99
CA ARG A 518 -14.33 12.50 -8.07
C ARG A 518 -13.98 11.02 -7.89
N SER A 519 -14.10 10.51 -6.66
CA SER A 519 -14.14 9.07 -6.43
C SER A 519 -15.42 8.49 -7.06
N ALA A 520 -15.26 7.41 -7.84
CA ALA A 520 -16.36 6.65 -8.44
C ALA A 520 -16.61 5.32 -7.72
N GLY A 521 -15.63 4.82 -6.95
CA GLY A 521 -15.75 3.55 -6.24
C GLY A 521 -16.53 3.71 -4.94
N PHE A 522 -17.47 2.80 -4.71
CA PHE A 522 -18.21 2.65 -3.46
C PHE A 522 -17.62 1.50 -2.63
N ASN A 523 -17.68 1.60 -1.30
CA ASN A 523 -17.37 0.47 -0.44
C ASN A 523 -18.52 -0.56 -0.42
N VAL A 524 -18.17 -1.78 -0.02
CA VAL A 524 -19.14 -2.82 0.33
C VAL A 524 -19.96 -2.39 1.55
N SER A 525 -21.27 -2.61 1.47
CA SER A 525 -22.25 -2.32 2.52
C SER A 525 -22.86 -3.58 3.15
N GLU A 526 -23.61 -3.41 4.24
CA GLU A 526 -24.46 -4.47 4.80
C GLU A 526 -25.61 -4.88 3.87
N ASP A 527 -26.06 -3.97 3.01
CA ASP A 527 -27.10 -4.26 2.03
C ASP A 527 -26.59 -5.19 0.93
N ASP A 528 -25.32 -5.03 0.50
CA ASP A 528 -24.68 -5.97 -0.43
C ASP A 528 -24.61 -7.39 0.14
N ILE A 529 -24.33 -7.52 1.45
CA ILE A 529 -24.37 -8.80 2.18
C ILE A 529 -25.79 -9.36 2.23
N SER A 530 -26.75 -8.53 2.61
CA SER A 530 -28.15 -8.94 2.72
C SER A 530 -28.73 -9.42 1.38
N VAL A 531 -28.36 -8.75 0.28
CA VAL A 531 -28.74 -9.13 -1.09
C VAL A 531 -28.15 -10.48 -1.48
N ALA A 532 -26.87 -10.73 -1.19
CA ALA A 532 -26.24 -12.01 -1.48
C ALA A 532 -26.99 -13.17 -0.80
N TYR A 533 -27.36 -13.02 0.48
CA TYR A 533 -28.18 -14.00 1.19
C TYR A 533 -29.62 -14.11 0.65
N ALA A 534 -30.24 -12.99 0.25
CA ALA A 534 -31.59 -13.00 -0.31
C ALA A 534 -31.65 -13.75 -1.65
N ILE A 535 -30.68 -13.51 -2.56
CA ILE A 535 -30.57 -14.21 -3.85
C ILE A 535 -30.32 -15.70 -3.63
N GLU A 536 -29.37 -16.04 -2.75
CA GLU A 536 -29.07 -17.43 -2.42
C GLU A 536 -30.30 -18.18 -1.86
N SER A 537 -31.14 -17.50 -1.08
CA SER A 537 -32.40 -18.06 -0.60
C SER A 537 -33.46 -18.19 -1.70
N ALA A 538 -33.52 -17.25 -2.63
CA ALA A 538 -34.49 -17.25 -3.74
C ALA A 538 -34.15 -18.32 -4.80
N GLY A 539 -32.86 -18.50 -5.10
CA GLY A 539 -32.37 -19.47 -6.08
C GLY A 539 -32.12 -20.88 -5.52
N LYS A 540 -32.47 -21.16 -4.25
CA LYS A 540 -32.04 -22.38 -3.53
C LYS A 540 -32.34 -23.71 -4.23
N ASP A 541 -33.44 -23.77 -4.99
CA ASP A 541 -33.93 -25.01 -5.59
C ASP A 541 -33.54 -25.17 -7.07
N GLN A 542 -32.79 -24.22 -7.64
CA GLN A 542 -32.44 -24.20 -9.06
C GLN A 542 -31.01 -23.70 -9.29
N ASP A 543 -30.49 -24.03 -10.46
CA ASP A 543 -29.22 -23.50 -10.92
C ASP A 543 -29.44 -22.09 -11.46
N PHE A 544 -28.66 -21.12 -10.97
CA PHE A 544 -28.79 -19.72 -11.37
C PHE A 544 -27.46 -19.03 -11.62
N ILE A 545 -27.53 -17.89 -12.32
CA ILE A 545 -26.48 -16.87 -12.40
C ILE A 545 -26.96 -15.54 -11.84
N VAL A 546 -26.02 -14.68 -11.51
CA VAL A 546 -26.30 -13.31 -11.05
C VAL A 546 -25.47 -12.34 -11.87
N LEU A 547 -26.10 -11.29 -12.38
CA LEU A 547 -25.46 -10.14 -13.01
C LEU A 547 -25.49 -9.00 -12.00
N ALA A 548 -24.33 -8.71 -11.41
CA ALA A 548 -24.19 -7.71 -10.36
C ALA A 548 -22.85 -6.96 -10.46
N ASN A 549 -22.75 -5.84 -9.74
CA ASN A 549 -21.50 -5.10 -9.66
C ASN A 549 -20.44 -5.82 -8.81
N GLN A 550 -19.26 -5.20 -8.70
CA GLN A 550 -18.10 -5.77 -8.02
C GLN A 550 -18.32 -5.97 -6.52
N ALA A 551 -19.06 -5.07 -5.85
CA ALA A 551 -19.31 -5.13 -4.41
C ALA A 551 -20.12 -6.38 -4.06
N VAL A 552 -21.31 -6.52 -4.64
CA VAL A 552 -22.21 -7.67 -4.40
C VAL A 552 -21.53 -8.99 -4.77
N SER A 553 -20.81 -9.03 -5.89
CA SER A 553 -20.15 -10.25 -6.37
C SER A 553 -18.98 -10.68 -5.45
N SER A 554 -18.19 -9.73 -4.96
CA SER A 554 -17.11 -10.02 -4.01
C SER A 554 -17.64 -10.53 -2.66
N VAL A 555 -18.80 -10.02 -2.25
CA VAL A 555 -19.49 -10.47 -1.03
C VAL A 555 -20.01 -11.89 -1.20
N ALA A 556 -20.69 -12.20 -2.30
CA ALA A 556 -21.15 -13.56 -2.58
C ALA A 556 -20.00 -14.58 -2.54
N LEU A 557 -18.84 -14.22 -3.11
CA LEU A 557 -17.64 -15.05 -3.05
C LEU A 557 -17.13 -15.24 -1.62
N GLN A 558 -17.18 -14.22 -0.76
CA GLN A 558 -16.76 -14.33 0.63
C GLN A 558 -17.73 -15.21 1.45
N GLU A 559 -19.03 -14.99 1.32
CA GLU A 559 -20.04 -15.63 2.17
C GLU A 559 -20.29 -17.09 1.76
N PHE A 560 -20.24 -17.38 0.46
CA PHE A 560 -20.54 -18.72 -0.08
C PHE A 560 -19.31 -19.46 -0.62
N GLY A 561 -18.15 -18.81 -0.66
CA GLY A 561 -16.93 -19.39 -1.19
C GLY A 561 -17.00 -19.67 -2.69
N PHE A 562 -16.16 -20.60 -3.13
CA PHE A 562 -16.09 -21.07 -4.51
C PHE A 562 -17.20 -22.10 -4.82
N LYS A 563 -18.45 -21.79 -4.43
CA LYS A 563 -19.57 -22.73 -4.39
C LYS A 563 -19.84 -23.42 -5.73
N LYS A 564 -19.83 -22.67 -6.83
CA LYS A 564 -20.28 -23.18 -8.12
C LYS A 564 -19.63 -22.52 -9.34
N TYR A 565 -19.35 -23.36 -10.34
CA TYR A 565 -18.87 -22.96 -11.65
C TYR A 565 -19.68 -23.67 -12.73
N TYR A 566 -20.01 -22.96 -13.80
CA TYR A 566 -20.66 -23.48 -15.00
C TYR A 566 -19.67 -23.57 -16.15
N ASN A 567 -19.95 -24.46 -17.11
CA ASN A 567 -19.21 -24.63 -18.36
C ASN A 567 -17.67 -24.61 -18.19
N ASN A 568 -17.20 -25.26 -17.11
CA ASN A 568 -15.79 -25.41 -16.74
C ASN A 568 -14.99 -24.09 -16.70
N ASP A 569 -15.54 -23.00 -16.13
CA ASP A 569 -14.77 -21.90 -15.48
C ASP A 569 -15.62 -20.63 -15.17
N ILE A 570 -16.93 -20.65 -15.45
CA ILE A 570 -17.81 -19.50 -15.23
C ILE A 570 -18.35 -19.51 -13.80
N PHE A 571 -17.80 -18.66 -12.94
CA PHE A 571 -18.38 -18.45 -11.60
C PHE A 571 -19.79 -17.85 -11.72
N TYR A 572 -20.73 -18.30 -10.90
CA TYR A 572 -22.15 -17.92 -10.98
C TYR A 572 -22.45 -16.44 -10.64
N TYR A 573 -21.44 -15.71 -10.17
CA TYR A 573 -21.40 -14.24 -10.09
C TYR A 573 -20.27 -13.71 -10.98
N PRO A 574 -20.36 -12.49 -11.51
CA PRO A 574 -19.25 -11.88 -12.24
C PRO A 574 -18.10 -11.61 -11.28
N ILE A 575 -16.96 -12.25 -11.52
CA ILE A 575 -15.74 -11.90 -10.80
C ILE A 575 -15.35 -10.48 -11.22
N PRO A 576 -15.08 -9.56 -10.27
CA PRO A 576 -14.61 -8.21 -10.59
C PRO A 576 -13.41 -8.31 -11.53
N THR A 577 -13.48 -7.61 -12.68
CA THR A 577 -12.47 -7.56 -13.75
C THR A 577 -12.55 -8.70 -14.77
N GLY A 578 -13.31 -8.49 -15.86
CA GLY A 578 -13.07 -9.13 -17.16
C GLY A 578 -13.79 -10.45 -17.47
N GLY A 579 -14.60 -11.01 -16.56
CA GLY A 579 -15.42 -12.19 -16.87
C GLY A 579 -16.57 -11.86 -17.82
N GLU A 580 -16.98 -12.79 -18.69
CA GLU A 580 -18.06 -12.57 -19.67
C GLU A 580 -19.40 -12.16 -19.01
N LEU A 581 -19.73 -12.72 -17.84
CA LEU A 581 -20.91 -12.28 -17.06
C LEU A 581 -20.84 -10.81 -16.63
N TYR A 582 -19.64 -10.25 -16.43
CA TYR A 582 -19.52 -8.84 -16.07
C TYR A 582 -19.84 -7.94 -17.27
N ASN A 583 -19.50 -8.37 -18.49
CA ASN A 583 -19.88 -7.65 -19.70
C ASN A 583 -21.41 -7.65 -19.89
N TYR A 584 -22.08 -8.78 -19.65
CA TYR A 584 -23.54 -8.82 -19.66
C TYR A 584 -24.17 -7.94 -18.56
N PHE A 585 -23.55 -7.87 -17.38
CA PHE A 585 -23.97 -6.93 -16.34
C PHE A 585 -23.86 -5.48 -16.84
N LEU A 586 -22.72 -5.10 -17.44
CA LEU A 586 -22.53 -3.76 -18.00
C LEU A 586 -23.53 -3.46 -19.13
N GLU A 587 -23.83 -4.42 -20.00
CA GLU A 587 -24.84 -4.25 -21.06
C GLU A 587 -26.23 -3.97 -20.45
N MET A 588 -26.63 -4.70 -19.40
CA MET A 588 -27.90 -4.44 -18.72
C MET A 588 -27.91 -3.14 -17.89
N ALA A 589 -26.77 -2.75 -17.32
CA ALA A 589 -26.67 -1.63 -16.39
C ALA A 589 -26.35 -0.28 -17.08
N ASP A 590 -25.59 -0.29 -18.17
CA ASP A 590 -25.12 0.92 -18.85
C ASP A 590 -25.83 1.18 -20.20
N ASP A 591 -26.31 0.13 -20.89
CA ASP A 591 -27.03 0.26 -22.17
C ASP A 591 -28.56 0.13 -21.98
N GLU A 592 -29.09 -1.08 -21.81
CA GLU A 592 -30.52 -1.32 -21.59
C GLU A 592 -30.79 -2.69 -20.94
N PRO A 593 -31.58 -2.80 -19.85
CA PRO A 593 -31.83 -4.06 -19.16
C PRO A 593 -32.87 -4.92 -19.90
N THR A 594 -32.48 -5.59 -20.98
CA THR A 594 -33.39 -6.41 -21.79
C THR A 594 -33.45 -7.87 -21.31
N ARG A 595 -34.59 -8.53 -21.55
CA ARG A 595 -34.72 -9.99 -21.33
C ARG A 595 -33.78 -10.79 -22.23
N GLU A 596 -33.51 -10.31 -23.45
CA GLU A 596 -32.62 -10.97 -24.41
C GLU A 596 -31.18 -11.07 -23.90
N THR A 597 -30.66 -9.98 -23.31
CA THR A 597 -29.34 -9.95 -22.68
C THR A 597 -29.25 -10.95 -21.53
N MET A 598 -30.26 -11.01 -20.65
CA MET A 598 -30.28 -11.99 -19.54
C MET A 598 -30.37 -13.43 -20.06
N ILE A 599 -31.20 -13.72 -21.08
CA ILE A 599 -31.28 -15.05 -21.69
C ILE A 599 -29.92 -15.45 -22.28
N SER A 600 -29.22 -14.52 -22.92
CA SER A 600 -27.88 -14.77 -23.47
C SER A 600 -26.86 -15.09 -22.38
N ALA A 601 -26.91 -14.38 -21.25
CA ALA A 601 -26.08 -14.69 -20.08
C ALA A 601 -26.43 -16.06 -19.48
N MET A 602 -27.71 -16.41 -19.41
CA MET A 602 -28.18 -17.72 -18.94
C MET A 602 -27.75 -18.85 -19.88
N ASP A 603 -27.78 -18.63 -21.19
CA ASP A 603 -27.28 -19.57 -22.21
C ASP A 603 -25.78 -19.80 -22.05
N LEU A 604 -25.01 -18.74 -21.77
CA LEU A 604 -23.58 -18.85 -21.50
C LEU A 604 -23.28 -19.79 -20.32
N ALA A 605 -24.12 -19.79 -19.29
CA ALA A 605 -23.97 -20.67 -18.12
C ALA A 605 -24.77 -21.98 -18.19
N GLY A 606 -25.68 -22.13 -19.15
CA GLY A 606 -26.59 -23.27 -19.25
C GLY A 606 -27.59 -23.37 -18.10
N VAL A 607 -28.11 -22.23 -17.62
CA VAL A 607 -29.10 -22.16 -16.54
C VAL A 607 -30.44 -21.61 -17.03
N ASP A 608 -31.50 -21.78 -16.24
CA ASP A 608 -32.85 -21.29 -16.56
C ASP A 608 -33.34 -20.18 -15.60
N LEU A 609 -32.52 -19.81 -14.62
CA LEU A 609 -32.79 -18.75 -13.64
C LEU A 609 -31.65 -17.72 -13.62
N GLY A 610 -32.00 -16.45 -13.75
CA GLY A 610 -31.05 -15.33 -13.75
C GLY A 610 -31.49 -14.21 -12.82
N PHE A 611 -30.55 -13.65 -12.08
CA PHE A 611 -30.79 -12.47 -11.24
C PHE A 611 -30.03 -11.26 -11.79
N PHE A 612 -30.68 -10.11 -11.88
CA PHE A 612 -30.02 -8.84 -12.18
C PHE A 612 -30.11 -7.92 -10.96
N VAL A 613 -28.98 -7.34 -10.55
CA VAL A 613 -28.87 -6.56 -9.31
C VAL A 613 -28.50 -5.12 -9.63
N VAL A 614 -29.31 -4.17 -9.15
CA VAL A 614 -29.09 -2.74 -9.31
C VAL A 614 -29.04 -2.07 -7.95
N ASN A 615 -27.88 -1.53 -7.59
CA ASN A 615 -27.72 -0.67 -6.42
C ASN A 615 -28.20 0.76 -6.73
N ASP A 616 -28.76 1.43 -5.73
CA ASP A 616 -29.28 2.81 -5.83
C ASP A 616 -28.21 3.84 -6.25
N TYR A 617 -26.95 3.56 -5.94
CA TYR A 617 -25.82 4.40 -6.27
C TYR A 617 -25.30 4.25 -7.71
N TRP A 618 -25.80 3.27 -8.47
CA TRP A 618 -25.42 3.11 -9.87
C TRP A 618 -25.91 4.31 -10.68
N TRP A 619 -25.18 4.67 -11.73
CA TRP A 619 -25.56 5.78 -12.58
C TRP A 619 -26.92 5.49 -13.23
N GLN A 620 -27.89 6.40 -13.09
CA GLN A 620 -29.27 6.24 -13.58
C GLN A 620 -30.03 5.02 -13.03
N ALA A 621 -29.71 4.59 -11.79
CA ALA A 621 -30.38 3.46 -11.13
C ALA A 621 -31.92 3.50 -11.22
N ASP A 622 -32.55 4.67 -10.99
CA ASP A 622 -34.00 4.83 -11.09
C ASP A 622 -34.58 4.41 -12.46
N VAL A 623 -33.90 4.81 -13.55
CA VAL A 623 -34.31 4.50 -14.93
C VAL A 623 -34.09 3.02 -15.24
N ILE A 624 -32.93 2.49 -14.86
CA ILE A 624 -32.60 1.07 -15.03
C ILE A 624 -33.62 0.21 -14.30
N ILE A 625 -33.97 0.58 -13.05
CA ILE A 625 -34.95 -0.13 -12.24
C ILE A 625 -36.32 -0.11 -12.90
N GLU A 626 -36.78 1.04 -13.40
CA GLU A 626 -38.08 1.14 -14.08
C GLU A 626 -38.12 0.27 -15.35
N HIS A 627 -37.05 0.29 -16.15
CA HIS A 627 -36.97 -0.51 -17.37
C HIS A 627 -36.89 -2.01 -17.06
N ALA A 628 -36.07 -2.43 -16.10
CA ALA A 628 -35.91 -3.83 -15.70
C ALA A 628 -37.23 -4.42 -15.16
N LYS A 629 -38.04 -3.66 -14.41
CA LYS A 629 -39.38 -4.10 -13.95
C LYS A 629 -40.31 -4.50 -15.09
N ASN A 630 -40.17 -3.88 -16.26
CA ASN A 630 -41.00 -4.20 -17.41
C ASN A 630 -40.53 -5.45 -18.18
N GLN A 631 -39.30 -5.92 -17.89
CA GLN A 631 -38.66 -7.02 -18.60
C GLN A 631 -38.56 -8.30 -17.75
N ALA A 632 -38.39 -8.16 -16.44
CA ALA A 632 -38.26 -9.24 -15.47
C ALA A 632 -39.60 -9.94 -15.18
N ASP A 633 -39.54 -11.16 -14.66
CA ASP A 633 -40.70 -11.95 -14.25
C ASP A 633 -41.17 -11.57 -12.83
N ASP A 634 -40.23 -11.26 -11.94
CA ASP A 634 -40.49 -10.76 -10.60
C ASP A 634 -39.33 -9.87 -10.11
N TRP A 635 -39.51 -9.16 -9.00
CA TRP A 635 -38.45 -8.36 -8.39
C TRP A 635 -38.68 -8.15 -6.89
N PHE A 636 -37.61 -7.92 -6.14
CA PHE A 636 -37.66 -7.55 -4.73
C PHE A 636 -36.60 -6.50 -4.41
N SER A 637 -36.78 -5.79 -3.29
CA SER A 637 -35.81 -4.80 -2.80
C SER A 637 -35.28 -5.18 -1.43
N VAL A 638 -34.03 -4.78 -1.17
CA VAL A 638 -33.31 -4.97 0.09
C VAL A 638 -32.85 -3.60 0.61
N GLY A 639 -32.65 -3.45 1.92
CA GLY A 639 -32.09 -2.22 2.49
C GLY A 639 -32.97 -0.99 2.33
N ALA A 640 -34.29 -1.13 2.48
CA ALA A 640 -35.26 -0.05 2.23
C ALA A 640 -35.18 0.56 0.81
N GLY A 641 -34.71 -0.21 -0.17
CA GLY A 641 -34.57 0.24 -1.56
C GLY A 641 -33.13 0.51 -2.00
N ALA A 642 -32.14 0.36 -1.10
CA ALA A 642 -30.71 0.51 -1.43
C ALA A 642 -30.27 -0.42 -2.56
N VAL A 643 -30.86 -1.62 -2.65
CA VAL A 643 -30.59 -2.56 -3.75
C VAL A 643 -31.89 -3.18 -4.24
N THR A 644 -32.07 -3.22 -5.56
CA THR A 644 -33.19 -3.90 -6.22
C THR A 644 -32.68 -5.10 -7.01
N VAL A 645 -33.37 -6.23 -6.86
CA VAL A 645 -33.05 -7.49 -7.54
C VAL A 645 -34.20 -7.88 -8.44
N PHE A 646 -33.89 -8.22 -9.68
CA PHE A 646 -34.82 -8.65 -10.72
C PHE A 646 -34.61 -10.14 -11.01
N ILE A 647 -35.70 -10.87 -11.20
CA ILE A 647 -35.73 -12.30 -11.41
C ILE A 647 -36.19 -12.56 -12.85
N TYR A 648 -35.44 -13.40 -13.57
CA TYR A 648 -35.75 -13.83 -14.92
C TYR A 648 -35.79 -15.36 -14.97
N GLU A 649 -36.88 -15.89 -15.51
CA GLU A 649 -37.11 -17.31 -15.75
C GLU A 649 -37.33 -17.56 -17.26
N ARG A 650 -36.97 -18.76 -17.71
CA ARG A 650 -37.12 -19.18 -19.11
C ARG A 650 -38.53 -19.68 -19.47
#